data_AF-A0A535RIZ8-F1
#
_entry.id   AF-A0A535RIZ8-F1
#
_cell.length_a   1.000
_cell.length_b   1.000
_cell.length_c   1.000
_cell.angle_alpha   90.00
_cell.angle_beta   90.00
_cell.angle_gamma   90.00
#
_symmetry.space_group_name_H-M   'P 1'
#
loop_
_entity.id
_entity.type
_entity.pdbx_description
1 polymer ?
#
loop_
_entity_poly.entity_id
_entity_poly.type
_entity_poly.pdbx_seq_one_letter_code
_entity_poly.pdbx_strand_id
1 'polypeptide(L)'
;MASSYDLAVIGGGPGGYVSAIRAAQLGARVVVVEKDSLGGTCLNVGCIPTKSLLTSAELYALAGRGSEFGVEAKELRFNFAAAQERKAKVVATLVNGVGSLFKAAGVESRKGTATLKGKGRIAIGKEEINAKDILVATGSVPARIPIKGVEHTLDSTAILELTRVPERLAVIGGGVVGMEFASLYAELGSQVTVLEMLPRILPMVEADISNLYRRHLEKLGGKIHTEAKVEGVVKDGRGFKVRFGIGGEGAETGAEVVLLAAGRTPYTDGLGLDAAGVELDGRRVKVDDHLRTSAAGVWACGDVIGGIMLAHVASYEGICAVENIAGGGDRVPDYHAAPNCIYTDPEIANVGLGETEARERGIQVKVGRFPLQASARALTLGQAEGMVKVIAEAGSERLLGVQMIGPRVTDLVAEATLAIQRNLTIHDLELTMHAHPTMAESLLQAALAADGRAIEIPNRKPRAEAAPAAAARSAEPKEESSVARSVEERESTPAGNGRPAKPPPVQTDPSLKLERKNRDELMRLYRQMYFIRRFEERCQEMYTRAKIGGYCHLNIGEEATVVGGIAALKGGDYIYTSYREHGHAIARGVDPKAVMAELFGRETGTSHGRGGSMHIYDAEYRFMGGYGIVGGHLPLAVGAGFAIKYEKAKDVVFCMFGDGATNIGAFHESLNFAAVFKLPVVWFCINNKYGMGTSVERASAVPDMYRKACAYDMEAIQVDGMNVLDVLHQTGEIVEKTRKDSKPRFIEAVTYRFKGHSVVDPDKYRDEKEKEEHRKSDPVSFFETELGGAKIATPDDFRKLKAEVEKEVEAVIEYADQSPNPDLKELHKYVYAGEWEARG
;
A
#
# COMPACT_ATOMS: atom_id res chain seq x y z
N MET A 1 24.43 32.16 27.36
CA MET A 1 24.57 30.82 26.76
C MET A 1 23.19 30.25 26.57
N ALA A 2 22.61 30.34 25.37
CA ALA A 2 21.25 29.84 25.12
C ALA A 2 21.02 29.59 23.63
N SER A 3 21.43 28.42 23.15
CA SER A 3 20.71 27.72 22.09
C SER A 3 20.43 26.31 22.61
N SER A 4 19.36 26.21 23.42
CA SER A 4 18.84 24.94 23.93
C SER A 4 18.20 24.19 22.76
N TYR A 5 18.68 22.99 22.46
CA TYR A 5 18.00 22.05 21.55
C TYR A 5 17.04 21.18 22.34
N ASP A 6 15.95 20.75 21.71
CA ASP A 6 15.06 19.77 22.31
C ASP A 6 15.68 18.37 22.20
N LEU A 7 16.29 18.06 21.06
CA LEU A 7 16.99 16.79 20.82
C LEU A 7 18.36 17.03 20.17
N ALA A 8 19.39 16.39 20.71
CA ALA A 8 20.66 16.20 20.03
C ALA A 8 20.82 14.74 19.60
N VAL A 9 21.16 14.49 18.34
CA VAL A 9 21.43 13.16 17.81
C VAL A 9 22.93 13.03 17.53
N ILE A 10 23.57 12.01 18.10
CA ILE A 10 24.99 11.73 17.88
C ILE A 10 25.11 10.60 16.85
N GLY A 11 25.58 10.96 15.65
CA GLY A 11 25.66 10.08 14.48
C GLY A 11 24.58 10.40 13.44
N GLY A 12 25.00 10.54 12.19
CA GLY A 12 24.16 10.83 11.02
C GLY A 12 23.85 9.61 10.15
N GLY A 13 24.00 8.39 10.68
CA GLY A 13 23.62 7.14 10.01
C GLY A 13 22.10 6.90 9.95
N PRO A 14 21.63 5.76 9.40
CA PRO A 14 20.19 5.46 9.26
C PRO A 14 19.37 5.61 10.54
N GLY A 15 19.89 5.18 11.70
CA GLY A 15 19.23 5.40 12.98
C GLY A 15 19.23 6.88 13.40
N GLY A 16 20.26 7.64 13.05
CA GLY A 16 20.40 9.04 13.46
C GLY A 16 19.64 10.03 12.58
N TYR A 17 19.87 10.02 11.26
CA TYR A 17 19.27 11.01 10.37
C TYR A 17 17.75 10.84 10.26
N VAL A 18 17.24 9.60 10.29
CA VAL A 18 15.79 9.33 10.29
C VAL A 18 15.15 9.85 11.58
N SER A 19 15.78 9.58 12.72
CA SER A 19 15.34 10.12 14.02
C SER A 19 15.31 11.63 14.04
N ALA A 20 16.36 12.28 13.53
CA ALA A 20 16.45 13.73 13.51
C ALA A 20 15.32 14.37 12.69
N ILE A 21 15.02 13.81 11.51
CA ILE A 21 13.92 14.27 10.66
C ILE A 21 12.58 14.02 11.34
N ARG A 22 12.36 12.83 11.92
CA ARG A 22 11.13 12.49 12.64
C ARG A 22 10.88 13.42 13.83
N ALA A 23 11.93 13.74 14.59
CA ALA A 23 11.85 14.65 15.73
C ALA A 23 11.46 16.06 15.28
N ALA A 24 12.05 16.56 14.19
CA ALA A 24 11.68 17.85 13.62
C ALA A 24 10.22 17.87 13.11
N GLN A 25 9.74 16.77 12.50
CA GLN A 25 8.33 16.64 12.10
C GLN A 25 7.36 16.69 13.30
N LEU A 26 7.82 16.25 14.47
CA LEU A 26 7.08 16.33 15.73
C LEU A 26 7.27 17.67 16.47
N GLY A 27 7.92 18.65 15.83
CA GLY A 27 8.07 20.02 16.33
C GLY A 27 9.30 20.27 17.20
N ALA A 28 10.21 19.30 17.35
CA ALA A 28 11.43 19.47 18.13
C ALA A 28 12.48 20.31 17.38
N ARG A 29 13.22 21.15 18.10
CA ARG A 29 14.45 21.78 17.60
C ARG A 29 15.61 20.79 17.71
N VAL A 30 16.11 20.33 16.57
CA VAL A 30 17.09 19.22 16.51
C VAL A 30 18.46 19.66 16.02
N VAL A 31 19.51 19.09 16.62
CA VAL A 31 20.88 19.12 16.09
C VAL A 31 21.43 17.71 15.92
N VAL A 32 22.10 17.46 14.80
CA VAL A 32 22.84 16.22 14.53
C VAL A 32 24.33 16.51 14.58
N VAL A 33 25.08 15.71 15.33
CA VAL A 33 26.55 15.77 15.35
C VAL A 33 27.10 14.57 14.60
N GLU A 34 27.76 14.81 13.46
CA GLU A 34 28.36 13.79 12.60
C GLU A 34 29.85 14.09 12.40
N LYS A 35 30.72 13.11 12.64
CA LYS A 35 32.18 13.30 12.53
C LYS A 35 32.68 13.19 11.09
N ASP A 36 32.02 12.38 10.27
CA ASP A 36 32.40 12.05 8.90
C ASP A 36 31.39 12.65 7.90
N SER A 37 30.62 11.79 7.22
CA SER A 37 29.61 12.14 6.22
C SER A 37 28.23 11.69 6.67
N LEU A 38 27.20 12.49 6.35
CA LEU A 38 25.80 12.11 6.59
C LEU A 38 25.46 10.81 5.85
N GLY A 39 24.49 10.07 6.40
CA GLY A 39 24.10 8.74 5.92
C GLY A 39 24.90 7.59 6.55
N GLY A 40 25.96 7.88 7.30
CA GLY A 40 26.75 6.89 8.05
C GLY A 40 27.31 5.75 7.19
N THR A 41 27.57 4.59 7.81
CA THR A 41 28.13 3.42 7.10
C THR A 41 27.27 2.98 5.93
N CYS A 42 25.95 2.88 6.09
CA CYS A 42 25.08 2.28 5.09
C CYS A 42 25.09 3.05 3.75
N LEU A 43 25.03 4.38 3.77
CA LEU A 43 25.07 5.19 2.55
C LEU A 43 26.49 5.33 1.97
N ASN A 44 27.51 5.45 2.82
CA ASN A 44 28.85 5.83 2.37
C ASN A 44 29.74 4.64 2.02
N VAL A 45 29.75 3.60 2.86
CA VAL A 45 30.77 2.52 2.83
C VAL A 45 30.18 1.13 3.18
N GLY A 46 28.90 0.94 2.91
CA GLY A 46 28.13 -0.25 3.31
C GLY A 46 27.10 -0.61 2.26
N CYS A 47 25.81 -0.54 2.63
CA CYS A 47 24.68 -0.98 1.81
C CYS A 47 24.74 -0.41 0.38
N ILE A 48 24.69 0.91 0.23
CA ILE A 48 24.55 1.58 -1.06
C ILE A 48 25.71 1.27 -2.02
N PRO A 49 26.99 1.47 -1.64
CA PRO A 49 28.08 1.19 -2.57
C PRO A 49 28.18 -0.30 -2.93
N THR A 50 27.94 -1.19 -1.98
CA THR A 50 27.97 -2.65 -2.22
C THR A 50 26.87 -3.07 -3.19
N LYS A 51 25.63 -2.63 -2.95
CA LYS A 51 24.47 -2.94 -3.82
C LYS A 51 24.62 -2.30 -5.20
N SER A 52 25.23 -1.12 -5.28
CA SER A 52 25.53 -0.47 -6.56
C SER A 52 26.46 -1.32 -7.43
N LEU A 53 27.51 -1.90 -6.84
CA LEU A 53 28.46 -2.78 -7.53
C LEU A 53 27.85 -4.14 -7.86
N LEU A 54 27.11 -4.76 -6.93
CA LEU A 54 26.38 -6.01 -7.15
C LEU A 54 25.42 -5.91 -8.34
N THR A 55 24.61 -4.87 -8.43
CA THR A 55 23.71 -4.67 -9.59
C THR A 55 24.49 -4.52 -10.90
N SER A 56 25.69 -3.93 -10.87
CA SER A 56 26.54 -3.88 -12.07
C SER A 56 27.10 -5.25 -12.45
N ALA A 57 27.48 -6.08 -11.48
CA ALA A 57 27.91 -7.46 -11.72
C ALA A 57 26.76 -8.36 -12.19
N GLU A 58 25.57 -8.25 -11.59
CA GLU A 58 24.34 -8.95 -12.01
C GLU A 58 24.05 -8.67 -13.50
N LEU A 59 24.10 -7.40 -13.91
CA LEU A 59 23.91 -7.02 -15.33
C LEU A 59 24.96 -7.64 -16.24
N TYR A 60 26.23 -7.66 -15.81
CA TYR A 60 27.31 -8.27 -16.58
C TYR A 60 27.13 -9.78 -16.73
N ALA A 61 26.79 -10.47 -15.64
CA ALA A 61 26.52 -11.90 -15.63
C ALA A 61 25.32 -12.24 -16.53
N LEU A 62 24.22 -11.47 -16.46
CA LEU A 62 23.05 -11.66 -17.32
C LEU A 62 23.37 -11.39 -18.79
N ALA A 63 24.11 -10.33 -19.10
CA ALA A 63 24.56 -10.03 -20.45
C ALA A 63 25.47 -11.14 -21.02
N GLY A 64 26.28 -11.77 -20.16
CA GLY A 64 27.10 -12.94 -20.52
C GLY A 64 26.27 -14.15 -20.94
N ARG A 65 25.03 -14.23 -20.46
CA ARG A 65 24.03 -15.24 -20.84
C ARG A 65 23.04 -14.73 -21.90
N GLY A 66 23.32 -13.61 -22.54
CA GLY A 66 22.41 -12.97 -23.50
C GLY A 66 21.94 -13.88 -24.63
N SER A 67 22.74 -14.86 -25.04
CA SER A 67 22.36 -15.83 -26.07
C SER A 67 21.16 -16.71 -25.68
N GLU A 68 20.96 -16.98 -24.39
CA GLU A 68 19.75 -17.65 -23.85
C GLU A 68 18.47 -16.86 -24.18
N PHE A 69 18.62 -15.53 -24.37
CA PHE A 69 17.54 -14.59 -24.67
C PHE A 69 17.54 -14.12 -26.14
N GLY A 70 18.37 -14.72 -27.01
CA GLY A 70 18.52 -14.28 -28.41
C GLY A 70 19.29 -12.96 -28.58
N VAL A 71 20.05 -12.54 -27.56
CA VAL A 71 20.91 -11.36 -27.61
C VAL A 71 22.34 -11.79 -27.87
N GLU A 72 22.87 -11.45 -29.06
CA GLU A 72 24.26 -11.72 -29.41
C GLU A 72 25.14 -10.48 -29.22
N ALA A 73 26.20 -10.62 -28.43
CA ALA A 73 27.24 -9.60 -28.25
C ALA A 73 28.61 -10.21 -28.56
N LYS A 74 29.32 -9.66 -29.56
CA LYS A 74 30.62 -10.21 -30.02
C LYS A 74 31.75 -10.02 -28.99
N GLU A 75 31.71 -8.94 -28.21
CA GLU A 75 32.65 -8.68 -27.13
C GLU A 75 31.93 -8.09 -25.92
N LEU A 76 31.93 -8.80 -24.80
CA LEU A 76 31.42 -8.31 -23.52
C LEU A 76 32.59 -8.04 -22.57
N ARG A 77 32.69 -6.82 -22.04
CA ARG A 77 33.75 -6.41 -21.11
C ARG A 77 33.16 -5.68 -19.91
N PHE A 78 33.63 -6.04 -18.71
CA PHE A 78 33.28 -5.30 -17.50
C PHE A 78 34.24 -4.13 -17.29
N ASN A 79 33.75 -2.90 -17.42
CA ASN A 79 34.54 -1.71 -17.11
C ASN A 79 34.42 -1.38 -15.60
N PHE A 80 35.34 -1.94 -14.82
CA PHE A 80 35.35 -1.78 -13.36
C PHE A 80 35.49 -0.32 -12.92
N ALA A 81 36.28 0.50 -13.64
CA ALA A 81 36.43 1.92 -13.33
C ALA A 81 35.11 2.69 -13.51
N ALA A 82 34.36 2.40 -14.58
CA ALA A 82 33.04 3.00 -14.80
C ALA A 82 32.01 2.56 -13.74
N ALA A 83 32.07 1.29 -13.30
CA ALA A 83 31.24 0.81 -12.20
C ALA A 83 31.56 1.53 -10.89
N GLN A 84 32.84 1.79 -10.60
CA GLN A 84 33.28 2.57 -9.44
C GLN A 84 32.82 4.03 -9.52
N GLU A 85 32.88 4.66 -10.69
CA GLU A 85 32.36 6.02 -10.88
C GLU A 85 30.84 6.07 -10.66
N ARG A 86 30.09 5.09 -11.18
CA ARG A 86 28.65 4.96 -10.94
C ARG A 86 28.35 4.81 -9.45
N LYS A 87 29.06 3.93 -8.75
CA LYS A 87 28.97 3.75 -7.28
C LYS A 87 29.13 5.09 -6.58
N ALA A 88 30.20 5.83 -6.87
CA ALA A 88 30.49 7.12 -6.26
C ALA A 88 29.37 8.15 -6.52
N LYS A 89 28.82 8.20 -7.73
CA LYS A 89 27.67 9.08 -8.08
C LYS A 89 26.41 8.74 -7.30
N VAL A 90 26.09 7.46 -7.14
CA VAL A 90 24.91 7.01 -6.37
C VAL A 90 25.07 7.41 -4.90
N VAL A 91 26.25 7.15 -4.30
CA VAL A 91 26.56 7.56 -2.92
C VAL A 91 26.43 9.07 -2.76
N ALA A 92 27.07 9.87 -3.63
CA ALA A 92 27.03 11.33 -3.56
C ALA A 92 25.60 11.87 -3.65
N THR A 93 24.78 11.33 -4.55
CA THR A 93 23.36 11.72 -4.70
C THR A 93 22.59 11.48 -3.40
N LEU A 94 22.73 10.31 -2.79
CA LEU A 94 21.98 9.96 -1.57
C LEU A 94 22.45 10.75 -0.35
N VAL A 95 23.77 10.94 -0.18
CA VAL A 95 24.33 11.75 0.91
C VAL A 95 23.88 13.21 0.79
N ASN A 96 23.93 13.80 -0.41
CA ASN A 96 23.41 15.14 -0.66
C ASN A 96 21.89 15.24 -0.45
N GLY A 97 21.16 14.17 -0.76
CA GLY A 97 19.74 14.03 -0.48
C GLY A 97 19.44 14.15 1.01
N VAL A 98 20.20 13.48 1.88
CA VAL A 98 20.07 13.61 3.35
C VAL A 98 20.32 15.05 3.80
N GLY A 99 21.36 15.70 3.28
CA GLY A 99 21.62 17.12 3.58
C GLY A 99 20.48 18.05 3.16
N SER A 100 19.86 17.77 2.01
CA SER A 100 18.68 18.52 1.53
C SER A 100 17.45 18.29 2.41
N LEU A 101 17.23 17.06 2.89
CA LEU A 101 16.17 16.72 3.83
C LEU A 101 16.34 17.43 5.17
N PHE A 102 17.56 17.50 5.70
CA PHE A 102 17.85 18.25 6.93
C PHE A 102 17.50 19.73 6.79
N LYS A 103 17.88 20.34 5.66
CA LYS A 103 17.52 21.74 5.37
C LYS A 103 16.01 21.94 5.31
N ALA A 104 15.29 21.03 4.65
CA ALA A 104 13.83 21.10 4.54
C ALA A 104 13.13 20.92 5.90
N ALA A 105 13.66 20.06 6.76
CA ALA A 105 13.14 19.79 8.10
C ALA A 105 13.59 20.81 9.16
N GLY A 106 14.50 21.74 8.84
CA GLY A 106 15.06 22.68 9.81
C GLY A 106 16.02 22.03 10.84
N VAL A 107 16.60 20.87 10.50
CA VAL A 107 17.57 20.15 11.34
C VAL A 107 18.95 20.78 11.15
N GLU A 108 19.58 21.18 12.26
CA GLU A 108 20.96 21.66 12.24
C GLU A 108 21.93 20.48 12.19
N SER A 109 22.97 20.55 11.35
CA SER A 109 24.04 19.55 11.31
C SER A 109 25.37 20.19 11.68
N ARG A 110 26.08 19.57 12.62
CA ARG A 110 27.42 19.99 13.06
C ARG A 110 28.44 18.91 12.76
N LYS A 111 29.50 19.29 12.06
CA LYS A 111 30.61 18.40 11.80
C LYS A 111 31.55 18.33 13.00
N GLY A 112 31.74 17.15 13.58
CA GLY A 112 32.68 16.96 14.68
C GLY A 112 32.46 15.67 15.47
N THR A 113 33.40 15.36 16.37
CA THR A 113 33.25 14.24 17.30
C THR A 113 32.55 14.71 18.56
N ALA A 114 31.43 14.08 18.90
CA ALA A 114 30.66 14.38 20.11
C ALA A 114 31.23 13.61 21.32
N THR A 115 31.28 14.27 22.47
CA THR A 115 31.54 13.62 23.76
C THR A 115 30.51 14.09 24.78
N LEU A 116 29.79 13.17 25.39
CA LEU A 116 28.84 13.43 26.46
C LEU A 116 29.57 13.90 27.73
N LYS A 117 29.05 14.96 28.36
CA LYS A 117 29.57 15.54 29.61
C LYS A 117 28.58 15.44 30.78
N GLY A 118 27.49 14.69 30.59
CA GLY A 118 26.39 14.55 31.52
C GLY A 118 25.49 15.79 31.61
N LYS A 119 24.28 15.59 32.15
CA LYS A 119 23.25 16.64 32.36
C LYS A 119 22.87 17.39 31.05
N GLY A 120 22.70 16.67 29.95
CA GLY A 120 22.29 17.24 28.64
C GLY A 120 23.40 17.93 27.84
N ARG A 121 24.65 17.95 28.35
CA ARG A 121 25.77 18.67 27.73
C ARG A 121 26.60 17.77 26.81
N ILE A 122 26.92 18.30 25.63
CA ILE A 122 27.70 17.62 24.58
C ILE A 122 28.83 18.54 24.15
N ALA A 123 30.07 18.03 24.22
CA ALA A 123 31.24 18.71 23.68
C ALA A 123 31.45 18.31 22.21
N ILE A 124 31.74 19.30 21.35
CA ILE A 124 32.09 19.14 19.94
C ILE A 124 33.41 19.88 19.71
N GLY A 125 34.53 19.20 19.90
CA GLY A 125 35.84 19.85 19.92
C GLY A 125 35.96 20.86 21.06
N LYS A 126 36.05 22.16 20.73
CA LYS A 126 36.12 23.26 21.72
C LYS A 126 34.74 23.87 22.04
N GLU A 127 33.72 23.53 21.27
CA GLU A 127 32.36 24.02 21.48
C GLU A 127 31.60 23.09 22.43
N GLU A 128 30.64 23.64 23.16
CA GLU A 128 29.71 22.89 24.00
C GLU A 128 28.28 23.32 23.66
N ILE A 129 27.41 22.33 23.46
CA ILE A 129 25.97 22.52 23.26
C ILE A 129 25.20 21.82 24.38
N ASN A 130 23.95 22.25 24.57
CA ASN A 130 23.05 21.64 25.55
C ASN A 130 21.74 21.23 24.86
N ALA A 131 21.28 20.02 25.16
CA ALA A 131 20.00 19.50 24.69
C ALA A 131 19.20 18.90 25.85
N LYS A 132 17.87 18.94 25.75
CA LYS A 132 16.98 18.31 26.74
C LYS A 132 17.12 16.78 26.69
N ASP A 133 17.02 16.22 25.49
CA ASP A 133 17.21 14.79 25.23
C ASP A 133 18.37 14.56 24.26
N ILE A 134 19.02 13.39 24.37
CA ILE A 134 20.13 12.97 23.52
C ILE A 134 19.87 11.56 22.99
N LEU A 135 19.97 11.37 21.68
CA LEU A 135 19.93 10.05 21.04
C LEU A 135 21.33 9.66 20.53
N VAL A 136 21.86 8.56 21.04
CA VAL A 136 23.13 7.97 20.61
C VAL A 136 22.85 6.98 19.47
N ALA A 137 23.29 7.33 18.26
CA ALA A 137 23.12 6.55 17.03
C ALA A 137 24.47 6.37 16.30
N THR A 138 25.53 6.06 17.05
CA THR A 138 26.91 6.02 16.56
C THR A 138 27.26 4.76 15.76
N GLY A 139 26.34 3.82 15.68
CA GLY A 139 26.47 2.61 14.88
C GLY A 139 27.61 1.70 15.37
N SER A 140 28.30 1.09 14.41
CA SER A 140 29.32 0.07 14.64
C SER A 140 30.52 0.25 13.69
N VAL A 141 31.59 -0.49 13.95
CA VAL A 141 32.80 -0.58 13.10
C VAL A 141 33.12 -2.05 12.79
N PRO A 142 33.87 -2.34 11.71
CA PRO A 142 34.34 -3.71 11.44
C PRO A 142 35.07 -4.31 12.64
N ALA A 143 34.75 -5.57 12.96
CA ALA A 143 35.37 -6.26 14.08
C ALA A 143 36.86 -6.54 13.78
N ARG A 144 37.73 -6.22 14.74
CA ARG A 144 39.14 -6.59 14.69
C ARG A 144 39.33 -7.95 15.36
N ILE A 145 39.75 -8.95 14.59
CA ILE A 145 40.09 -10.27 15.12
C ILE A 145 41.62 -10.37 15.27
N PRO A 146 42.14 -10.88 16.40
CA PRO A 146 43.57 -11.01 16.64
C PRO A 146 44.15 -12.21 15.88
N ILE A 147 44.23 -12.11 14.55
CA ILE A 147 44.96 -13.05 13.69
C ILE A 147 46.33 -12.48 13.30
N LYS A 148 47.34 -13.35 13.19
CA LYS A 148 48.68 -12.92 12.77
C LYS A 148 48.63 -12.40 11.34
N GLY A 149 49.19 -11.20 11.09
CA GLY A 149 49.17 -10.57 9.77
C GLY A 149 47.82 -9.93 9.39
N VAL A 150 46.97 -9.60 10.36
CA VAL A 150 45.69 -8.92 10.14
C VAL A 150 45.85 -7.61 9.36
N GLU A 151 46.98 -6.92 9.49
CA GLU A 151 47.34 -5.70 8.76
C GLU A 151 47.50 -5.92 7.24
N HIS A 152 47.50 -7.17 6.78
CA HIS A 152 47.49 -7.53 5.37
C HIS A 152 46.07 -7.74 4.80
N THR A 153 45.05 -7.61 5.64
CA THR A 153 43.64 -7.75 5.22
C THR A 153 43.01 -6.40 4.93
N LEU A 154 42.02 -6.39 4.04
CA LEU A 154 41.09 -5.29 3.85
C LEU A 154 39.85 -5.52 4.71
N ASP A 155 39.22 -4.44 5.16
CA ASP A 155 37.86 -4.50 5.69
C ASP A 155 36.83 -4.21 4.59
N SER A 156 35.54 -4.22 4.97
CA SER A 156 34.43 -3.93 4.06
C SER A 156 34.46 -2.53 3.45
N THR A 157 35.18 -1.59 4.04
CA THR A 157 35.33 -0.23 3.52
C THR A 157 36.45 -0.17 2.49
N ALA A 158 37.62 -0.71 2.82
CA ALA A 158 38.78 -0.66 1.94
C ALA A 158 38.58 -1.47 0.64
N ILE A 159 37.85 -2.59 0.69
CA ILE A 159 37.56 -3.40 -0.51
C ILE A 159 36.65 -2.68 -1.52
N LEU A 160 35.83 -1.72 -1.07
CA LEU A 160 35.00 -0.90 -1.97
C LEU A 160 35.83 0.06 -2.83
N GLU A 161 37.09 0.29 -2.47
CA GLU A 161 38.01 1.22 -3.15
C GLU A 161 39.04 0.52 -4.03
N LEU A 162 38.88 -0.78 -4.31
CA LEU A 162 39.70 -1.47 -5.30
C LEU A 162 39.59 -0.77 -6.66
N THR A 163 40.66 -0.81 -7.46
CA THR A 163 40.70 -0.18 -8.80
C THR A 163 40.57 -1.20 -9.92
N ARG A 164 40.62 -2.50 -9.60
CA ARG A 164 40.44 -3.62 -10.51
C ARG A 164 39.83 -4.82 -9.78
N VAL A 165 39.24 -5.72 -10.55
CA VAL A 165 38.82 -7.04 -10.07
C VAL A 165 40.09 -7.86 -9.74
N PRO A 166 40.26 -8.38 -8.51
CA PRO A 166 41.41 -9.21 -8.16
C PRO A 166 41.30 -10.58 -8.83
N GLU A 167 42.42 -11.19 -9.22
CA GLU A 167 42.39 -12.54 -9.81
C GLU A 167 41.99 -13.60 -8.76
N ARG A 168 42.41 -13.40 -7.51
CA ARG A 168 42.15 -14.31 -6.38
C ARG A 168 41.76 -13.53 -5.13
N LEU A 169 40.63 -13.88 -4.54
CA LEU A 169 40.11 -13.25 -3.32
C LEU A 169 39.94 -14.31 -2.22
N ALA A 170 40.55 -14.10 -1.07
CA ALA A 170 40.23 -14.85 0.14
C ALA A 170 39.29 -14.03 1.04
N VAL A 171 38.18 -14.61 1.47
CA VAL A 171 37.21 -13.98 2.37
C VAL A 171 37.22 -14.72 3.70
N ILE A 172 37.56 -14.01 4.77
CA ILE A 172 37.53 -14.51 6.14
C ILE A 172 36.20 -14.09 6.77
N GLY A 173 35.29 -15.04 6.95
CA GLY A 173 33.92 -14.82 7.42
C GLY A 173 32.88 -15.10 6.34
N GLY A 174 32.04 -16.09 6.59
CA GLY A 174 30.89 -16.53 5.79
C GLY A 174 29.56 -15.91 6.17
N GLY A 175 29.58 -14.73 6.81
CA GLY A 175 28.39 -13.92 7.09
C GLY A 175 27.93 -13.09 5.87
N VAL A 176 26.88 -12.29 6.06
CA VAL A 176 26.23 -11.48 5.00
C VAL A 176 27.25 -10.66 4.18
N VAL A 177 28.08 -9.87 4.85
CA VAL A 177 29.08 -9.00 4.18
C VAL A 177 30.08 -9.82 3.37
N GLY A 178 30.60 -10.92 3.94
CA GLY A 178 31.56 -11.77 3.26
C GLY A 178 30.96 -12.42 2.02
N MET A 179 29.69 -12.88 2.10
CA MET A 179 29.02 -13.55 0.98
C MET A 179 28.63 -12.58 -0.14
N GLU A 180 28.23 -11.36 0.17
CA GLU A 180 27.98 -10.35 -0.86
C GLU A 180 29.24 -10.02 -1.67
N PHE A 181 30.38 -9.83 -1.00
CA PHE A 181 31.65 -9.64 -1.73
C PHE A 181 32.13 -10.90 -2.44
N ALA A 182 31.91 -12.08 -1.87
CA ALA A 182 32.20 -13.34 -2.55
C ALA A 182 31.40 -13.49 -3.84
N SER A 183 30.09 -13.19 -3.82
CA SER A 183 29.22 -13.17 -4.99
C SER A 183 29.72 -12.19 -6.04
N LEU A 184 29.89 -10.91 -5.64
CA LEU A 184 30.32 -9.83 -6.52
C LEU A 184 31.59 -10.19 -7.29
N TYR A 185 32.62 -10.65 -6.60
CA TYR A 185 33.90 -10.93 -7.24
C TYR A 185 33.89 -12.26 -8.00
N ALA A 186 33.14 -13.29 -7.56
CA ALA A 186 32.98 -14.53 -8.32
C ALA A 186 32.26 -14.30 -9.65
N GLU A 187 31.19 -13.50 -9.67
CA GLU A 187 30.46 -13.13 -10.90
C GLU A 187 31.33 -12.35 -11.89
N LEU A 188 32.29 -11.56 -11.38
CA LEU A 188 33.26 -10.84 -12.20
C LEU A 188 34.50 -11.69 -12.57
N GLY A 189 34.53 -12.97 -12.18
CA GLY A 189 35.53 -13.96 -12.59
C GLY A 189 36.71 -14.17 -11.63
N SER A 190 36.70 -13.58 -10.43
CA SER A 190 37.71 -13.86 -9.40
C SER A 190 37.61 -15.30 -8.89
N GLN A 191 38.75 -15.93 -8.62
CA GLN A 191 38.78 -17.17 -7.84
C GLN A 191 38.59 -16.84 -6.36
N VAL A 192 37.39 -17.07 -5.84
CA VAL A 192 37.04 -16.75 -4.45
C VAL A 192 37.21 -17.97 -3.53
N THR A 193 37.89 -17.80 -2.39
CA THR A 193 37.93 -18.77 -1.30
C THR A 193 37.35 -18.17 -0.03
N VAL A 194 36.26 -18.74 0.48
CA VAL A 194 35.63 -18.37 1.75
C VAL A 194 36.13 -19.29 2.85
N LEU A 195 36.55 -18.70 3.97
CA LEU A 195 36.93 -19.38 5.20
C LEU A 195 35.95 -18.97 6.31
N GLU A 196 35.11 -19.90 6.74
CA GLU A 196 34.13 -19.73 7.81
C GLU A 196 34.47 -20.66 8.97
N MET A 197 34.50 -20.12 10.19
CA MET A 197 34.84 -20.86 11.40
C MET A 197 33.68 -21.74 11.88
N LEU A 198 32.45 -21.36 11.59
CA LEU A 198 31.24 -22.11 11.93
C LEU A 198 30.99 -23.27 10.97
N PRO A 199 30.15 -24.25 11.34
CA PRO A 199 29.80 -25.37 10.47
C PRO A 199 29.10 -24.99 9.16
N ARG A 200 28.53 -23.77 9.07
CA ARG A 200 27.79 -23.29 7.89
C ARG A 200 28.07 -21.80 7.64
N ILE A 201 28.11 -21.43 6.36
CA ILE A 201 27.95 -20.03 5.94
C ILE A 201 26.52 -19.58 6.20
N LEU A 202 26.33 -18.26 6.31
CA LEU A 202 25.03 -17.63 6.55
C LEU A 202 24.26 -18.34 7.68
N PRO A 203 24.85 -18.48 8.89
CA PRO A 203 24.25 -19.28 9.98
C PRO A 203 22.88 -18.76 10.43
N MET A 204 22.52 -17.53 10.07
CA MET A 204 21.23 -16.90 10.34
C MET A 204 20.10 -17.32 9.37
N VAL A 205 20.40 -18.07 8.31
CA VAL A 205 19.39 -18.60 7.39
C VAL A 205 19.30 -20.12 7.51
N GLU A 206 18.18 -20.69 7.06
CA GLU A 206 17.97 -22.13 7.14
C GLU A 206 19.00 -22.93 6.32
N ALA A 207 19.26 -24.17 6.74
CA ALA A 207 20.29 -25.02 6.17
C ALA A 207 20.05 -25.32 4.67
N ASP A 208 18.79 -25.45 4.28
CA ASP A 208 18.40 -25.70 2.89
C ASP A 208 18.71 -24.49 1.99
N ILE A 209 18.50 -23.27 2.47
CA ILE A 209 18.85 -22.00 1.80
C ILE A 209 20.37 -21.84 1.68
N SER A 210 21.11 -21.93 2.79
CA SER A 210 22.57 -21.77 2.78
C SER A 210 23.28 -22.82 1.92
N ASN A 211 22.77 -24.05 1.87
CA ASN A 211 23.30 -25.10 1.00
C ASN A 211 22.99 -24.87 -0.48
N LEU A 212 21.84 -24.28 -0.82
CA LEU A 212 21.56 -23.85 -2.20
C LEU A 212 22.57 -22.80 -2.65
N TYR A 213 22.81 -21.78 -1.81
CA TYR A 213 23.77 -20.73 -2.13
C TYR A 213 25.22 -21.25 -2.22
N ARG A 214 25.64 -22.13 -1.29
CA ARG A 214 26.96 -22.79 -1.36
C ARG A 214 27.18 -23.44 -2.73
N ARG A 215 26.23 -24.25 -3.19
CA ARG A 215 26.33 -24.92 -4.49
C ARG A 215 26.37 -23.92 -5.64
N HIS A 216 25.63 -22.82 -5.54
CA HIS A 216 25.67 -21.76 -6.55
C HIS A 216 27.06 -21.13 -6.64
N LEU A 217 27.66 -20.72 -5.52
CA LEU A 217 29.01 -20.13 -5.51
C LEU A 217 30.08 -21.11 -5.99
N GLU A 218 29.95 -22.40 -5.66
CA GLU A 218 30.84 -23.47 -6.15
C GLU A 218 30.73 -23.66 -7.66
N LYS A 219 29.54 -23.50 -8.27
CA LYS A 219 29.38 -23.51 -9.74
C LYS A 219 30.08 -22.33 -10.41
N LEU A 220 30.16 -21.18 -9.74
CA LEU A 220 30.94 -20.02 -10.20
C LEU A 220 32.46 -20.21 -10.01
N GLY A 221 32.90 -21.35 -9.47
CA GLY A 221 34.32 -21.65 -9.23
C GLY A 221 34.83 -21.20 -7.86
N GLY A 222 33.94 -20.73 -6.97
CA GLY A 222 34.28 -20.42 -5.59
C GLY A 222 34.54 -21.67 -4.76
N LYS A 223 35.31 -21.51 -3.67
CA LYS A 223 35.57 -22.56 -2.67
C LYS A 223 35.11 -22.10 -1.30
N ILE A 224 34.43 -22.97 -0.56
CA ILE A 224 33.94 -22.63 0.78
C ILE A 224 34.43 -23.68 1.78
N HIS A 225 35.30 -23.26 2.69
CA HIS A 225 35.75 -24.06 3.82
C HIS A 225 35.02 -23.60 5.08
N THR A 226 34.15 -24.46 5.60
CA THR A 226 33.54 -24.30 6.94
C THR A 226 34.37 -25.00 7.99
N GLU A 227 34.15 -24.67 9.26
CA GLU A 227 34.99 -25.13 10.38
C GLU A 227 36.48 -24.79 10.19
N ALA A 228 36.75 -23.76 9.38
CA ALA A 228 38.08 -23.30 9.01
C ALA A 228 38.50 -22.16 9.94
N LYS A 229 39.43 -22.47 10.85
CA LYS A 229 40.00 -21.47 11.76
C LYS A 229 41.24 -20.84 11.11
N VAL A 230 41.17 -19.56 10.77
CA VAL A 230 42.32 -18.82 10.23
C VAL A 230 43.39 -18.63 11.31
N GLU A 231 44.62 -19.00 10.98
CA GLU A 231 45.79 -18.91 11.87
C GLU A 231 46.64 -17.68 11.56
N GLY A 232 46.69 -17.28 10.30
CA GLY A 232 47.37 -16.06 9.89
C GLY A 232 47.42 -15.81 8.39
N VAL A 233 47.76 -14.57 8.04
CA VAL A 233 47.95 -14.10 6.67
C VAL A 233 49.40 -13.67 6.52
N VAL A 234 50.09 -14.21 5.53
CA VAL A 234 51.51 -13.88 5.26
C VAL A 234 51.67 -13.40 3.82
N LYS A 235 52.62 -12.48 3.59
CA LYS A 235 52.99 -12.07 2.23
C LYS A 235 53.58 -13.25 1.45
N ASP A 236 53.18 -13.37 0.20
CA ASP A 236 53.68 -14.39 -0.74
C ASP A 236 53.86 -13.76 -2.13
N GLY A 237 55.09 -13.34 -2.42
CA GLY A 237 55.43 -12.60 -3.63
C GLY A 237 54.64 -11.28 -3.76
N ARG A 238 53.79 -11.18 -4.80
CA ARG A 238 52.92 -10.02 -5.06
C ARG A 238 51.53 -10.13 -4.41
N GLY A 239 51.24 -11.23 -3.71
CA GLY A 239 49.97 -11.46 -3.03
C GLY A 239 50.17 -11.95 -1.60
N PHE A 240 49.23 -12.77 -1.14
CA PHE A 240 49.16 -13.28 0.21
C PHE A 240 48.87 -14.78 0.22
N LYS A 241 49.23 -15.41 1.32
CA LYS A 241 48.88 -16.79 1.65
C LYS A 241 48.16 -16.80 2.99
N VAL A 242 46.96 -17.36 3.00
CA VAL A 242 46.11 -17.48 4.20
C VAL A 242 46.22 -18.90 4.71
N ARG A 243 46.68 -19.06 5.95
CA ARG A 243 46.79 -20.36 6.64
C ARG A 243 45.60 -20.56 7.55
N PHE A 244 45.02 -21.75 7.52
CA PHE A 244 43.87 -22.11 8.33
C PHE A 244 43.90 -23.59 8.69
N GLY A 245 43.27 -23.96 9.80
CA GLY A 245 43.09 -25.34 10.22
C GLY A 245 41.64 -25.80 10.08
N ILE A 246 41.43 -27.05 9.64
CA ILE A 246 40.13 -27.75 9.68
C ILE A 246 40.33 -29.06 10.43
N GLY A 247 39.57 -29.31 11.49
CA GLY A 247 39.70 -30.55 12.27
C GLY A 247 41.10 -30.79 12.88
N GLY A 248 41.93 -29.75 13.00
CA GLY A 248 43.32 -29.84 13.46
C GLY A 248 44.36 -30.08 12.36
N GLU A 249 43.94 -30.30 11.11
CA GLU A 249 44.83 -30.38 9.95
C GLU A 249 45.03 -28.98 9.33
N GLY A 250 46.29 -28.61 9.09
CA GLY A 250 46.66 -27.32 8.51
C GLY A 250 46.52 -27.32 6.98
N ALA A 251 45.93 -26.25 6.44
CA ALA A 251 45.78 -25.98 5.03
C ALA A 251 46.13 -24.52 4.69
N GLU A 252 46.32 -24.23 3.40
CA GLU A 252 46.63 -22.88 2.92
C GLU A 252 45.94 -22.57 1.59
N THR A 253 45.62 -21.29 1.38
CA THR A 253 45.13 -20.78 0.10
C THR A 253 45.86 -19.49 -0.28
N GLY A 254 46.14 -19.30 -1.57
CA GLY A 254 46.80 -18.11 -2.09
C GLY A 254 45.77 -17.08 -2.58
N ALA A 255 46.02 -15.80 -2.30
CA ALA A 255 45.13 -14.70 -2.64
C ALA A 255 45.91 -13.47 -3.14
N GLU A 256 45.30 -12.64 -3.98
CA GLU A 256 45.80 -11.30 -4.28
C GLU A 256 45.28 -10.29 -3.23
N VAL A 257 44.01 -10.47 -2.84
CA VAL A 257 43.33 -9.65 -1.84
C VAL A 257 42.75 -10.57 -0.76
N VAL A 258 42.86 -10.16 0.50
CA VAL A 258 42.24 -10.85 1.63
C VAL A 258 41.23 -9.90 2.30
N LEU A 259 39.96 -10.28 2.33
CA LEU A 259 38.89 -9.56 3.02
C LEU A 259 38.67 -10.16 4.41
N LEU A 260 38.69 -9.33 5.45
CA LEU A 260 38.23 -9.69 6.79
C LEU A 260 36.80 -9.18 7.00
N ALA A 261 35.83 -10.09 6.95
CA ALA A 261 34.39 -9.83 7.07
C ALA A 261 33.76 -10.63 8.23
N ALA A 262 34.44 -10.66 9.38
CA ALA A 262 34.10 -11.51 10.50
C ALA A 262 33.19 -10.87 11.56
N GLY A 263 32.41 -9.87 11.17
CA GLY A 263 31.42 -9.19 12.01
C GLY A 263 31.74 -7.72 12.28
N ARG A 264 30.93 -7.12 13.16
CA ARG A 264 30.97 -5.70 13.51
C ARG A 264 30.85 -5.52 15.02
N THR A 265 31.40 -4.43 15.52
CA THR A 265 31.45 -4.09 16.95
C THR A 265 30.79 -2.73 17.18
N PRO A 266 29.87 -2.58 18.15
CA PRO A 266 29.29 -1.29 18.54
C PRO A 266 30.36 -0.21 18.75
N TYR A 267 30.13 1.00 18.23
CA TYR A 267 31.08 2.11 18.34
C TYR A 267 30.76 2.99 19.56
N THR A 268 31.46 2.72 20.67
CA THR A 268 31.30 3.44 21.95
C THR A 268 32.55 4.22 22.38
N ASP A 269 33.64 4.12 21.62
CA ASP A 269 34.93 4.73 21.93
C ASP A 269 34.84 6.27 21.96
N GLY A 270 35.30 6.88 23.06
CA GLY A 270 35.42 8.33 23.20
C GLY A 270 34.10 9.10 23.39
N LEU A 271 32.96 8.41 23.53
CA LEU A 271 31.64 9.05 23.66
C LEU A 271 31.37 9.67 25.04
N GLY A 272 32.18 9.37 26.06
CA GLY A 272 31.97 9.91 27.41
C GLY A 272 30.76 9.31 28.14
N LEU A 273 30.39 8.06 27.83
CA LEU A 273 29.23 7.36 28.38
C LEU A 273 29.27 7.28 29.91
N ASP A 274 30.43 6.96 30.49
CA ASP A 274 30.61 6.91 31.95
C ASP A 274 30.33 8.27 32.61
N ALA A 275 30.83 9.36 32.02
CA ALA A 275 30.60 10.72 32.51
C ALA A 275 29.13 11.15 32.38
N ALA A 276 28.38 10.51 31.47
CA ALA A 276 26.95 10.71 31.30
C ALA A 276 26.08 9.80 32.17
N GLY A 277 26.66 8.78 32.81
CA GLY A 277 25.94 7.77 33.59
C GLY A 277 25.26 6.70 32.73
N VAL A 278 25.75 6.46 31.51
CA VAL A 278 25.22 5.44 30.59
C VAL A 278 25.94 4.10 30.80
N GLU A 279 25.19 3.06 31.16
CA GLU A 279 25.69 1.70 31.32
C GLU A 279 25.97 1.03 29.97
N LEU A 280 27.00 0.19 29.96
CA LEU A 280 27.32 -0.70 28.85
C LEU A 280 27.04 -2.15 29.24
N ASP A 281 26.66 -2.95 28.26
CA ASP A 281 26.69 -4.41 28.35
C ASP A 281 27.75 -4.94 27.38
N GLY A 282 28.93 -5.27 27.91
CA GLY A 282 30.12 -5.46 27.09
C GLY A 282 30.52 -4.16 26.37
N ARG A 283 30.36 -4.12 25.03
CA ARG A 283 30.64 -2.91 24.22
C ARG A 283 29.39 -2.19 23.72
N ARG A 284 28.20 -2.78 23.87
CA ARG A 284 26.93 -2.17 23.45
C ARG A 284 26.39 -1.23 24.53
N VAL A 285 25.74 -0.15 24.12
CA VAL A 285 24.96 0.70 25.02
C VAL A 285 23.76 -0.10 25.49
N LYS A 286 23.61 -0.24 26.81
CA LYS A 286 22.49 -0.95 27.41
C LYS A 286 21.25 -0.08 27.36
N VAL A 287 20.16 -0.63 26.84
CA VAL A 287 18.85 0.03 26.76
C VAL A 287 17.74 -0.86 27.29
N ASP A 288 16.62 -0.25 27.70
CA ASP A 288 15.35 -0.95 27.94
C ASP A 288 14.59 -1.21 26.62
N ASP A 289 13.42 -1.85 26.71
CA ASP A 289 12.56 -2.18 25.56
C ASP A 289 12.04 -0.93 24.81
N HIS A 290 12.15 0.25 25.43
CA HIS A 290 11.72 1.53 24.87
C HIS A 290 12.90 2.37 24.35
N LEU A 291 14.12 1.80 24.35
CA LEU A 291 15.36 2.40 23.87
C LEU A 291 15.96 3.48 24.81
N ARG A 292 15.56 3.49 26.09
CA ARG A 292 16.14 4.37 27.13
C ARG A 292 17.41 3.77 27.68
N THR A 293 18.41 4.61 27.93
CA THR A 293 19.61 4.20 28.67
C THR A 293 19.41 4.35 30.18
N SER A 294 20.41 3.96 30.98
CA SER A 294 20.44 4.22 32.43
C SER A 294 20.50 5.71 32.80
N ALA A 295 20.90 6.58 31.87
CA ALA A 295 20.97 8.02 32.10
C ALA A 295 19.67 8.72 31.66
N ALA A 296 19.08 9.49 32.57
CA ALA A 296 17.88 10.27 32.27
C ALA A 296 18.11 11.26 31.11
N GLY A 297 17.20 11.25 30.13
CA GLY A 297 17.29 12.07 28.91
C GLY A 297 18.31 11.55 27.88
N VAL A 298 18.87 10.34 28.05
CA VAL A 298 19.77 9.73 27.07
C VAL A 298 19.16 8.41 26.56
N TRP A 299 19.12 8.29 25.23
CA TRP A 299 18.52 7.20 24.47
C TRP A 299 19.56 6.63 23.51
N ALA A 300 19.37 5.43 23.00
CA ALA A 300 20.26 4.85 21.98
C ALA A 300 19.53 3.92 21.01
N CYS A 301 19.96 3.90 19.74
CA CYS A 301 19.39 3.05 18.70
C CYS A 301 20.43 2.61 17.65
N GLY A 302 20.07 1.60 16.86
CA GLY A 302 20.90 1.02 15.81
C GLY A 302 22.07 0.21 16.36
N ASP A 303 23.09 -0.02 15.53
CA ASP A 303 24.14 -0.99 15.87
C ASP A 303 24.89 -0.73 17.20
N VAL A 304 24.81 0.49 17.76
CA VAL A 304 25.43 0.82 19.05
C VAL A 304 24.80 0.06 20.22
N ILE A 305 23.53 -0.35 20.11
CA ILE A 305 22.82 -1.15 21.13
C ILE A 305 22.97 -2.66 20.89
N GLY A 306 23.56 -3.08 19.76
CA GLY A 306 23.68 -4.49 19.38
C GLY A 306 22.40 -5.05 18.76
N GLY A 307 22.16 -6.35 18.94
CA GLY A 307 20.98 -7.01 18.36
C GLY A 307 21.05 -7.14 16.84
N ILE A 308 19.97 -6.76 16.14
CA ILE A 308 19.88 -6.84 14.68
C ILE A 308 20.52 -5.59 14.06
N MET A 309 21.77 -5.71 13.63
CA MET A 309 22.54 -4.61 13.01
C MET A 309 22.18 -4.40 11.53
N LEU A 310 20.94 -3.99 11.27
CA LEU A 310 20.41 -3.69 9.94
C LEU A 310 19.91 -2.25 9.86
N ALA A 311 20.10 -1.61 8.70
CA ALA A 311 19.80 -0.20 8.52
C ALA A 311 18.31 0.14 8.77
N HIS A 312 17.39 -0.69 8.26
CA HIS A 312 15.95 -0.52 8.47
C HIS A 312 15.53 -0.74 9.92
N VAL A 313 16.20 -1.64 10.65
CA VAL A 313 15.99 -1.82 12.09
C VAL A 313 16.45 -0.57 12.84
N ALA A 314 17.67 -0.08 12.58
CA ALA A 314 18.18 1.14 13.19
C ALA A 314 17.27 2.35 12.95
N SER A 315 16.75 2.51 11.73
CA SER A 315 15.79 3.57 11.41
C SER A 315 14.47 3.42 12.15
N TYR A 316 13.94 2.19 12.26
CA TYR A 316 12.69 1.91 12.96
C TYR A 316 12.81 2.13 14.48
N GLU A 317 13.91 1.67 15.08
CA GLU A 317 14.27 1.94 16.47
C GLU A 317 14.38 3.44 16.73
N GLY A 318 15.08 4.16 15.85
CA GLY A 318 15.19 5.61 15.94
C GLY A 318 13.85 6.35 15.95
N ILE A 319 12.92 5.94 15.08
CA ILE A 319 11.56 6.47 15.07
C ILE A 319 10.85 6.19 16.39
N CYS A 320 10.93 4.96 16.92
CA CYS A 320 10.31 4.60 18.19
C CYS A 320 10.87 5.44 19.35
N ALA A 321 12.20 5.57 19.44
CA ALA A 321 12.86 6.37 20.47
C ALA A 321 12.41 7.83 20.43
N VAL A 322 12.34 8.44 19.25
CA VAL A 322 11.93 9.84 19.08
C VAL A 322 10.45 10.06 19.40
N GLU A 323 9.58 9.14 19.02
CA GLU A 323 8.15 9.22 19.37
C GLU A 323 7.95 9.09 20.88
N ASN A 324 8.74 8.26 21.56
CA ASN A 324 8.76 8.17 23.02
C ASN A 324 9.24 9.49 23.67
N ILE A 325 10.30 10.12 23.13
CA ILE A 325 10.78 11.43 23.57
C ILE A 325 9.70 12.50 23.43
N ALA A 326 8.92 12.47 22.35
CA ALA A 326 7.86 13.43 22.06
C ALA A 326 6.55 13.22 22.87
N GLY A 327 6.49 12.22 23.75
CA GLY A 327 5.32 11.95 24.60
C GLY A 327 4.29 10.98 23.98
N GLY A 328 4.68 10.19 22.98
CA GLY A 328 3.81 9.32 22.19
C GLY A 328 3.39 7.96 22.81
N GLY A 329 3.65 7.69 24.09
CA GLY A 329 3.05 6.55 24.80
C GLY A 329 3.83 5.23 24.79
N ASP A 330 5.13 5.25 25.12
CA ASP A 330 5.94 4.05 25.44
C ASP A 330 5.93 2.96 24.35
N ARG A 331 6.17 3.35 23.11
CA ARG A 331 6.32 2.44 21.97
C ARG A 331 7.53 1.52 22.14
N VAL A 332 7.36 0.24 21.80
CA VAL A 332 8.40 -0.79 21.75
C VAL A 332 8.64 -1.19 20.29
N PRO A 333 9.90 -1.30 19.81
CA PRO A 333 10.17 -1.80 18.47
C PRO A 333 9.73 -3.27 18.28
N ASP A 334 8.97 -3.57 17.23
CA ASP A 334 8.62 -4.94 16.85
C ASP A 334 9.73 -5.62 16.05
N TYR A 335 10.51 -6.46 16.73
CA TYR A 335 11.60 -7.24 16.14
C TYR A 335 11.17 -8.58 15.56
N HIS A 336 9.98 -9.09 15.91
CA HIS A 336 9.55 -10.44 15.55
C HIS A 336 9.44 -10.62 14.02
N ALA A 337 9.17 -9.53 13.31
CA ALA A 337 9.07 -9.51 11.85
C ALA A 337 10.14 -8.62 11.20
N ALA A 338 11.32 -8.47 11.80
CA ALA A 338 12.42 -7.74 11.15
C ALA A 338 12.95 -8.56 9.95
N PRO A 339 12.83 -8.08 8.69
CA PRO A 339 13.32 -8.82 7.55
C PRO A 339 14.85 -8.77 7.47
N ASN A 340 15.46 -9.85 7.01
CA ASN A 340 16.87 -9.94 6.71
C ASN A 340 17.06 -10.17 5.19
N CYS A 341 17.84 -9.28 4.55
CA CYS A 341 18.08 -9.30 3.11
C CYS A 341 19.58 -9.43 2.83
N ILE A 342 19.95 -10.38 1.97
CA ILE A 342 21.32 -10.68 1.55
C ILE A 342 21.33 -10.61 0.02
N TYR A 343 22.09 -9.67 -0.53
CA TYR A 343 22.01 -9.31 -1.95
C TYR A 343 23.07 -10.02 -2.78
N THR A 344 23.25 -11.31 -2.52
CA THR A 344 24.02 -12.20 -3.40
C THR A 344 23.25 -12.44 -4.70
N ASP A 345 23.87 -13.10 -5.69
CA ASP A 345 23.14 -13.73 -6.80
C ASP A 345 23.18 -15.26 -6.59
N PRO A 346 22.03 -15.95 -6.53
CA PRO A 346 20.68 -15.41 -6.31
C PRO A 346 20.57 -14.68 -4.96
N GLU A 347 19.62 -13.75 -4.86
CA GLU A 347 19.35 -13.04 -3.61
C GLU A 347 18.79 -14.00 -2.55
N ILE A 348 18.96 -13.67 -1.27
CA ILE A 348 18.39 -14.41 -0.14
C ILE A 348 17.64 -13.44 0.77
N ALA A 349 16.44 -13.82 1.20
CA ALA A 349 15.67 -13.06 2.16
C ALA A 349 14.93 -13.96 3.15
N ASN A 350 14.80 -13.52 4.39
CA ASN A 350 13.98 -14.20 5.39
C ASN A 350 13.37 -13.23 6.40
N VAL A 351 12.28 -13.67 7.03
CA VAL A 351 11.59 -12.94 8.09
C VAL A 351 10.84 -13.92 9.00
N GLY A 352 10.74 -13.60 10.29
CA GLY A 352 10.10 -14.45 11.29
C GLY A 352 10.93 -15.69 11.65
N LEU A 353 10.26 -16.72 12.18
CA LEU A 353 10.91 -17.93 12.69
C LEU A 353 11.33 -18.89 11.56
N GLY A 354 12.55 -19.42 11.67
CA GLY A 354 12.96 -20.58 10.88
C GLY A 354 12.23 -21.86 11.30
N GLU A 355 12.25 -22.91 10.46
CA GLU A 355 11.68 -24.21 10.82
C GLU A 355 12.43 -24.82 12.03
N THR A 356 13.76 -24.75 12.01
CA THR A 356 14.60 -25.30 13.10
C THR A 356 14.27 -24.61 14.42
N GLU A 357 14.25 -23.27 14.40
CA GLU A 357 13.96 -22.44 15.56
C GLU A 357 12.55 -22.65 16.10
N ALA A 358 11.53 -22.73 15.23
CA ALA A 358 10.16 -22.98 15.65
C ALA A 358 10.02 -24.35 16.35
N ARG A 359 10.68 -25.38 15.83
CA ARG A 359 10.68 -26.73 16.44
C ARG A 359 11.45 -26.76 17.77
N GLU A 360 12.59 -26.08 17.86
CA GLU A 360 13.35 -25.94 19.12
C GLU A 360 12.53 -25.24 20.21
N ARG A 361 11.65 -24.31 19.83
CA ARG A 361 10.67 -23.67 20.72
C ARG A 361 9.44 -24.54 21.03
N GLY A 362 9.39 -25.79 20.55
CA GLY A 362 8.29 -26.72 20.78
C GLY A 362 7.02 -26.43 19.97
N ILE A 363 7.09 -25.57 18.96
CA ILE A 363 5.95 -25.23 18.10
C ILE A 363 5.76 -26.33 17.05
N GLN A 364 4.54 -26.85 16.96
CA GLN A 364 4.17 -27.76 15.88
C GLN A 364 3.98 -26.96 14.59
N VAL A 365 4.74 -27.29 13.56
CA VAL A 365 4.77 -26.52 12.31
C VAL A 365 4.36 -27.33 11.09
N LYS A 366 3.64 -26.67 10.19
CA LYS A 366 3.49 -27.04 8.78
C LYS A 366 4.54 -26.29 7.96
N VAL A 367 5.07 -26.93 6.92
CA VAL A 367 6.10 -26.32 6.08
C VAL A 367 5.78 -26.56 4.61
N GLY A 368 5.62 -25.47 3.88
CA GLY A 368 5.44 -25.48 2.43
C GLY A 368 6.69 -25.01 1.71
N ARG A 369 6.99 -25.61 0.55
CA ARG A 369 8.16 -25.27 -0.25
C ARG A 369 7.77 -25.21 -1.72
N PHE A 370 8.13 -24.12 -2.38
CA PHE A 370 7.94 -23.93 -3.80
C PHE A 370 9.28 -23.70 -4.51
N PRO A 371 9.71 -24.63 -5.39
CA PRO A 371 10.94 -24.49 -6.18
C PRO A 371 10.72 -23.46 -7.30
N LEU A 372 11.66 -22.53 -7.49
CA LEU A 372 11.53 -21.50 -8.53
C LEU A 372 11.66 -22.04 -9.95
N GLN A 373 12.08 -23.29 -10.12
CA GLN A 373 12.01 -24.00 -11.40
C GLN A 373 10.57 -24.22 -11.87
N ALA A 374 9.59 -24.17 -10.97
CA ALA A 374 8.16 -24.20 -11.32
C ALA A 374 7.57 -22.80 -11.51
N SER A 375 8.27 -21.73 -11.13
CA SER A 375 7.78 -20.35 -11.29
C SER A 375 7.89 -19.92 -12.75
N ALA A 376 6.74 -19.62 -13.36
CA ALA A 376 6.70 -19.04 -14.70
C ALA A 376 7.54 -17.76 -14.78
N ARG A 377 7.46 -16.88 -13.77
CA ARG A 377 8.23 -15.64 -13.76
C ARG A 377 9.73 -15.90 -13.69
N ALA A 378 10.20 -16.78 -12.80
CA ALA A 378 11.62 -17.08 -12.67
C ALA A 378 12.22 -17.68 -13.95
N LEU A 379 11.43 -18.51 -14.67
CA LEU A 379 11.80 -19.02 -16.00
C LEU A 379 11.90 -17.90 -17.04
N THR A 380 10.95 -16.96 -17.08
CA THR A 380 11.02 -15.81 -18.02
C THR A 380 12.18 -14.85 -17.73
N LEU A 381 12.70 -14.85 -16.50
CA LEU A 381 13.90 -14.10 -16.11
C LEU A 381 15.20 -14.87 -16.43
N GLY A 382 15.13 -16.14 -16.82
CA GLY A 382 16.30 -17.01 -16.93
C GLY A 382 17.04 -17.21 -15.60
N GLN A 383 16.31 -17.11 -14.48
CA GLN A 383 16.86 -17.14 -13.11
C GLN A 383 16.01 -18.06 -12.22
N ALA A 384 15.93 -19.33 -12.60
CA ALA A 384 15.07 -20.33 -11.94
C ALA A 384 15.75 -21.09 -10.77
N GLU A 385 17.00 -20.76 -10.44
CA GLU A 385 17.68 -21.35 -9.28
C GLU A 385 17.19 -20.70 -7.99
N GLY A 386 16.41 -21.43 -7.20
CA GLY A 386 16.00 -20.99 -5.87
C GLY A 386 14.73 -21.66 -5.37
N MET A 387 14.22 -21.16 -4.24
CA MET A 387 12.95 -21.61 -3.65
C MET A 387 12.36 -20.56 -2.69
N VAL A 388 11.05 -20.66 -2.47
CA VAL A 388 10.34 -20.02 -1.35
C VAL A 388 9.87 -21.09 -0.38
N LYS A 389 10.10 -20.88 0.91
CA LYS A 389 9.72 -21.77 2.00
C LYS A 389 8.89 -21.01 3.03
N VAL A 390 7.70 -21.52 3.32
CA VAL A 390 6.75 -20.98 4.30
C VAL A 390 6.72 -21.89 5.53
N ILE A 391 6.77 -21.29 6.72
CA ILE A 391 6.65 -21.96 8.02
C ILE A 391 5.40 -21.43 8.70
N ALA A 392 4.45 -22.32 9.00
CA ALA A 392 3.19 -21.97 9.64
C ALA A 392 2.93 -22.84 10.88
N GLU A 393 2.22 -22.31 11.86
CA GLU A 393 1.79 -23.10 13.02
C GLU A 393 0.71 -24.11 12.60
N ALA A 394 0.85 -25.37 12.99
CA ALA A 394 0.00 -26.44 12.47
C ALA A 394 -1.48 -26.35 12.88
N GLY A 395 -1.76 -25.76 14.04
CA GLY A 395 -3.12 -25.62 14.58
C GLY A 395 -3.83 -24.35 14.12
N SER A 396 -3.20 -23.18 14.31
CA SER A 396 -3.80 -21.88 13.97
C SER A 396 -3.57 -21.45 12.53
N GLU A 397 -2.66 -22.13 11.81
CA GLU A 397 -2.22 -21.77 10.47
C GLU A 397 -1.56 -20.40 10.35
N ARG A 398 -1.27 -19.76 11.49
CA ARG A 398 -0.55 -18.49 11.56
C ARG A 398 0.82 -18.64 10.89
N LEU A 399 1.14 -17.68 10.02
CA LEU A 399 2.43 -17.58 9.37
C LEU A 399 3.49 -17.22 10.41
N LEU A 400 4.44 -18.12 10.65
CA LEU A 400 5.51 -17.93 11.63
C LEU A 400 6.76 -17.35 10.99
N GLY A 401 7.04 -17.73 9.74
CA GLY A 401 8.23 -17.27 9.04
C GLY A 401 8.27 -17.68 7.58
N VAL A 402 9.13 -16.97 6.83
CA VAL A 402 9.36 -17.19 5.41
C VAL A 402 10.85 -17.15 5.13
N GLN A 403 11.33 -18.08 4.30
CA GLN A 403 12.72 -18.22 3.88
C GLN A 403 12.78 -18.31 2.36
N MET A 404 13.62 -17.50 1.72
CA MET A 404 13.63 -17.35 0.27
C MET A 404 15.04 -17.25 -0.27
N ILE A 405 15.26 -17.86 -1.42
CA ILE A 405 16.44 -17.68 -2.27
C ILE A 405 16.00 -17.64 -3.73
N GLY A 406 16.42 -16.63 -4.49
CA GLY A 406 16.01 -16.44 -5.87
C GLY A 406 16.09 -14.97 -6.32
N PRO A 407 15.73 -14.66 -7.58
CA PRO A 407 15.72 -13.29 -8.06
C PRO A 407 14.66 -12.44 -7.34
N ARG A 408 15.02 -11.22 -6.93
CA ARG A 408 14.12 -10.21 -6.34
C ARG A 408 13.43 -10.64 -5.04
N VAL A 409 13.95 -11.65 -4.33
CA VAL A 409 13.34 -12.08 -3.05
C VAL A 409 13.52 -11.03 -1.95
N THR A 410 14.50 -10.13 -2.09
CA THR A 410 14.71 -9.02 -1.15
C THR A 410 13.65 -7.93 -1.26
N ASP A 411 12.93 -7.86 -2.40
CA ASP A 411 11.73 -7.04 -2.54
C ASP A 411 10.49 -7.79 -2.06
N LEU A 412 10.39 -9.10 -2.39
CA LEU A 412 9.25 -9.94 -2.04
C LEU A 412 9.04 -10.10 -0.52
N VAL A 413 10.11 -10.05 0.26
CA VAL A 413 10.05 -10.22 1.73
C VAL A 413 9.17 -9.18 2.43
N ALA A 414 8.88 -8.04 1.79
CA ALA A 414 7.98 -7.02 2.33
C ALA A 414 6.56 -7.55 2.58
N GLU A 415 6.05 -8.42 1.69
CA GLU A 415 4.73 -9.04 1.86
C GLU A 415 4.72 -10.00 3.06
N ALA A 416 5.72 -10.89 3.14
CA ALA A 416 5.88 -11.81 4.26
C ALA A 416 6.06 -11.07 5.60
N THR A 417 6.77 -9.94 5.58
CA THR A 417 6.97 -9.08 6.75
C THR A 417 5.63 -8.53 7.24
N LEU A 418 4.82 -7.96 6.34
CA LEU A 418 3.51 -7.45 6.68
C LEU A 418 2.59 -8.56 7.22
N ALA A 419 2.59 -9.73 6.57
CA ALA A 419 1.77 -10.86 6.99
C ALA A 419 2.12 -11.34 8.41
N ILE A 420 3.42 -11.46 8.73
CA ILE A 420 3.88 -11.88 10.06
C ILE A 420 3.59 -10.80 11.11
N GLN A 421 3.82 -9.51 10.81
CA GLN A 421 3.48 -8.39 11.72
C GLN A 421 2.00 -8.35 12.08
N ARG A 422 1.13 -8.76 11.14
CA ARG A 422 -0.32 -8.78 11.32
C ARG A 422 -0.86 -10.13 11.77
N ASN A 423 0.01 -11.09 12.10
CA ASN A 423 -0.36 -12.44 12.51
C ASN A 423 -1.32 -13.12 11.51
N LEU A 424 -1.14 -12.85 10.22
CA LEU A 424 -1.93 -13.48 9.17
C LEU A 424 -1.60 -14.97 9.08
N THR A 425 -2.53 -15.72 8.51
CA THR A 425 -2.45 -17.15 8.27
C THR A 425 -1.97 -17.47 6.86
N ILE A 426 -1.58 -18.72 6.61
CA ILE A 426 -1.33 -19.19 5.23
C ILE A 426 -2.61 -19.17 4.38
N HIS A 427 -3.80 -19.21 5.01
CA HIS A 427 -5.08 -19.04 4.31
C HIS A 427 -5.29 -17.58 3.84
N ASP A 428 -4.85 -16.59 4.60
CA ASP A 428 -4.91 -15.19 4.16
C ASP A 428 -4.00 -14.95 2.93
N LEU A 429 -2.85 -15.64 2.87
CA LEU A 429 -2.00 -15.65 1.67
C LEU A 429 -2.70 -16.34 0.48
N GLU A 430 -3.45 -17.42 0.72
CA GLU A 430 -4.27 -18.09 -0.30
C GLU A 430 -5.36 -17.18 -0.88
N LEU A 431 -6.03 -16.39 -0.03
CA LEU A 431 -7.08 -15.45 -0.44
C LEU A 431 -6.53 -14.23 -1.19
N THR A 432 -5.21 -13.98 -1.09
CA THR A 432 -4.56 -12.87 -1.76
C THR A 432 -4.37 -13.19 -3.25
N MET A 433 -5.01 -12.39 -4.11
CA MET A 433 -4.83 -12.47 -5.57
C MET A 433 -3.44 -11.96 -5.97
N HIS A 434 -2.46 -12.85 -5.98
CA HIS A 434 -1.12 -12.55 -6.49
C HIS A 434 -1.17 -12.40 -8.02
N ALA A 435 -0.54 -11.35 -8.55
CA ALA A 435 -0.53 -11.10 -9.99
C ALA A 435 0.27 -12.17 -10.74
N HIS A 436 -0.22 -12.58 -11.93
CA HIS A 436 0.43 -13.57 -12.78
C HIS A 436 0.93 -12.96 -14.11
N PRO A 437 2.16 -13.28 -14.59
CA PRO A 437 3.23 -14.00 -13.90
C PRO A 437 4.11 -13.06 -13.05
N THR A 438 4.31 -13.35 -11.76
CA THR A 438 5.22 -12.61 -10.87
C THR A 438 6.03 -13.53 -9.94
N MET A 439 7.10 -12.99 -9.33
CA MET A 439 7.83 -13.72 -8.29
C MET A 439 6.97 -13.93 -7.05
N ALA A 440 6.02 -13.03 -6.79
CA ALA A 440 5.18 -13.06 -5.59
C ALA A 440 4.29 -14.31 -5.53
N GLU A 441 3.84 -14.84 -6.66
CA GLU A 441 3.09 -16.10 -6.71
C GLU A 441 3.85 -17.29 -6.08
N SER A 442 5.18 -17.21 -6.00
CA SER A 442 5.98 -18.24 -5.32
C SER A 442 5.69 -18.31 -3.81
N LEU A 443 5.28 -17.20 -3.19
CA LEU A 443 4.85 -17.16 -1.79
C LEU A 443 3.49 -17.85 -1.62
N LEU A 444 2.53 -17.55 -2.49
CA LEU A 444 1.24 -18.25 -2.58
C LEU A 444 1.42 -19.75 -2.77
N GLN A 445 2.21 -20.17 -3.76
CA GLN A 445 2.41 -21.60 -4.04
C GLN A 445 3.14 -22.30 -2.89
N ALA A 446 4.05 -21.61 -2.19
CA ALA A 446 4.67 -22.14 -0.98
C ALA A 446 3.65 -22.27 0.17
N ALA A 447 2.75 -21.31 0.35
CA ALA A 447 1.67 -21.40 1.33
C ALA A 447 0.73 -22.59 1.02
N LEU A 448 0.26 -22.73 -0.22
CA LEU A 448 -0.56 -23.86 -0.67
C LEU A 448 0.17 -25.20 -0.51
N ALA A 449 1.48 -25.23 -0.74
CA ALA A 449 2.30 -26.42 -0.54
C ALA A 449 2.33 -26.88 0.92
N ALA A 450 2.17 -25.98 1.89
CA ALA A 450 2.13 -26.33 3.32
C ALA A 450 0.94 -27.23 3.66
N ASP A 451 -0.15 -27.14 2.88
CA ASP A 451 -1.34 -27.99 3.00
C ASP A 451 -1.44 -29.08 1.93
N GLY A 452 -0.39 -29.26 1.11
CA GLY A 452 -0.41 -30.22 0.01
C GLY A 452 -1.45 -29.87 -1.07
N ARG A 453 -1.67 -28.56 -1.29
CA ARG A 453 -2.63 -27.99 -2.24
C ARG A 453 -1.97 -27.12 -3.32
N ALA A 454 -0.64 -27.16 -3.46
CA ALA A 454 0.05 -26.41 -4.49
C ALA A 454 -0.44 -26.84 -5.88
N ILE A 455 -0.57 -25.87 -6.78
CA ILE A 455 -1.16 -26.08 -8.12
C ILE A 455 -0.05 -26.33 -9.14
N GLU A 456 1.05 -25.59 -9.02
CA GLU A 456 2.14 -25.58 -10.01
C GLU A 456 3.23 -26.63 -9.73
N ILE A 457 3.09 -27.40 -8.65
CA ILE A 457 3.96 -28.53 -8.32
C ILE A 457 3.16 -29.74 -7.83
N PRO A 458 3.66 -30.97 -8.05
CA PRO A 458 3.06 -32.16 -7.45
C PRO A 458 3.11 -32.11 -5.93
N ASN A 459 1.96 -32.28 -5.28
CA ASN A 459 1.88 -32.40 -3.84
C ASN A 459 2.40 -33.77 -3.39
N ARG A 460 3.30 -33.80 -2.41
CA ARG A 460 3.75 -35.06 -1.80
C ARG A 460 2.63 -35.62 -0.93
N LYS A 461 2.25 -36.88 -1.13
CA LYS A 461 1.38 -37.60 -0.18
C LYS A 461 2.05 -37.56 1.20
N PRO A 462 1.33 -37.22 2.28
CA PRO A 462 1.91 -37.25 3.62
C PRO A 462 2.48 -38.65 3.87
N ARG A 463 3.79 -38.71 4.17
CA ARG A 463 4.44 -39.95 4.56
C ARG A 463 3.88 -40.28 5.94
N ALA A 464 3.14 -41.37 6.06
CA ALA A 464 2.57 -41.80 7.34
C ALA A 464 3.70 -41.86 8.38
N GLU A 465 3.68 -40.94 9.34
CA GLU A 465 4.55 -41.03 10.50
C GLU A 465 4.18 -42.30 11.25
N ALA A 466 5.18 -43.13 11.55
CA ALA A 466 4.98 -44.37 12.28
C ALA A 466 4.44 -44.03 13.68
N ALA A 467 3.16 -44.35 13.91
CA ALA A 467 2.53 -44.19 15.20
C ALA A 467 3.25 -45.02 16.28
N PRO A 468 3.47 -44.50 17.50
CA PRO A 468 3.98 -45.30 18.61
C PRO A 468 2.96 -46.36 19.02
N ALA A 469 3.47 -47.53 19.41
CA ALA A 469 2.71 -48.74 19.72
C ALA A 469 1.59 -48.53 20.75
N ALA A 470 0.43 -49.09 20.43
CA ALA A 470 -0.79 -49.07 21.23
C ALA A 470 -0.65 -49.84 22.57
N ALA A 471 -1.25 -49.28 23.62
CA ALA A 471 -1.74 -50.03 24.77
C ALA A 471 -3.26 -50.26 24.60
N ALA A 472 -3.66 -51.50 24.86
CA ALA A 472 -4.89 -52.10 24.39
C ALA A 472 -6.08 -51.98 25.36
N ARG A 473 -7.26 -52.32 24.79
CA ARG A 473 -8.53 -52.79 25.38
C ARG A 473 -9.58 -51.70 25.61
N SER A 474 -10.87 -51.87 25.29
CA SER A 474 -11.63 -52.98 24.69
C SER A 474 -13.10 -52.56 24.55
N ALA A 475 -13.81 -53.24 23.63
CA ALA A 475 -15.26 -53.48 23.56
C ALA A 475 -16.06 -52.68 22.49
N GLU A 476 -16.24 -53.35 21.35
CA GLU A 476 -17.40 -53.30 20.44
C GLU A 476 -18.51 -54.28 20.94
N PRO A 477 -19.74 -54.42 20.37
CA PRO A 477 -20.16 -54.03 19.00
C PRO A 477 -21.61 -53.50 18.76
N LYS A 478 -21.77 -52.95 17.54
CA LYS A 478 -22.92 -53.00 16.60
C LYS A 478 -24.25 -52.31 16.96
N GLU A 479 -24.67 -51.39 16.08
CA GLU A 479 -25.86 -51.60 15.23
C GLU A 479 -25.90 -50.68 14.00
N GLU A 480 -26.66 -51.10 13.00
CA GLU A 480 -26.71 -50.64 11.61
C GLU A 480 -27.59 -49.39 11.38
N SER A 481 -27.37 -48.83 10.17
CA SER A 481 -28.39 -48.25 9.28
C SER A 481 -28.46 -46.72 9.16
N SER A 482 -28.08 -46.29 7.96
CA SER A 482 -28.83 -45.43 7.03
C SER A 482 -29.66 -44.23 7.52
N VAL A 483 -29.50 -43.17 6.72
CA VAL A 483 -30.46 -42.10 6.36
C VAL A 483 -30.24 -40.74 7.03
N ALA A 484 -29.95 -39.80 6.14
CA ALA A 484 -30.19 -38.36 6.17
C ALA A 484 -31.00 -37.77 7.34
N ARG A 485 -30.46 -36.67 7.88
CA ARG A 485 -31.10 -35.48 8.47
C ARG A 485 -29.95 -34.62 9.03
N SER A 486 -29.94 -33.31 9.05
CA SER A 486 -30.92 -32.29 8.70
C SER A 486 -30.12 -30.99 8.74
N VAL A 487 -30.26 -30.13 7.73
CA VAL A 487 -29.84 -28.74 7.85
C VAL A 487 -30.75 -28.14 8.91
N GLU A 488 -30.20 -27.88 10.10
CA GLU A 488 -30.89 -27.05 11.08
C GLU A 488 -30.97 -25.64 10.51
N GLU A 489 -32.19 -25.28 10.11
CA GLU A 489 -32.64 -23.91 9.98
C GLU A 489 -32.29 -23.16 11.27
N ARG A 490 -31.25 -22.33 11.22
CA ARG A 490 -31.19 -21.19 12.13
C ARG A 490 -32.24 -20.20 11.65
N GLU A 491 -33.39 -20.23 12.31
CA GLU A 491 -34.37 -19.16 12.32
C GLU A 491 -33.64 -17.83 12.60
N SER A 492 -33.35 -17.08 11.53
CA SER A 492 -33.13 -15.64 11.67
C SER A 492 -34.49 -15.04 11.98
N THR A 493 -34.69 -14.63 13.22
CA THR A 493 -35.80 -13.76 13.63
C THR A 493 -36.01 -12.66 12.60
N PRO A 494 -37.20 -12.55 11.96
CA PRO A 494 -37.48 -11.45 11.05
C PRO A 494 -37.56 -10.18 11.87
N ALA A 495 -36.61 -9.26 11.65
CA ALA A 495 -36.73 -7.91 12.18
C ALA A 495 -38.02 -7.30 11.60
N GLY A 496 -38.93 -6.95 12.50
CA GLY A 496 -40.33 -6.67 12.21
C GLY A 496 -40.55 -5.52 11.23
N ASN A 497 -41.53 -5.75 10.36
CA ASN A 497 -42.31 -4.74 9.65
C ASN A 497 -42.84 -3.69 10.63
N GLY A 498 -42.57 -2.41 10.34
CA GLY A 498 -43.24 -1.31 11.03
C GLY A 498 -42.59 0.06 10.84
N ARG A 499 -42.48 0.56 9.60
CA ARG A 499 -42.38 2.02 9.36
C ARG A 499 -43.35 2.42 8.24
N PRO A 500 -44.04 3.57 8.36
CA PRO A 500 -45.08 3.96 7.43
C PRO A 500 -44.45 4.24 6.05
N ALA A 501 -45.04 3.69 4.99
CA ALA A 501 -44.62 3.99 3.63
C ALA A 501 -44.83 5.49 3.36
N LYS A 502 -43.74 6.27 3.32
CA LYS A 502 -43.74 7.52 2.57
C LYS A 502 -43.96 7.17 1.09
N PRO A 503 -44.77 7.92 0.34
CA PRO A 503 -45.02 7.61 -1.05
C PRO A 503 -43.67 7.59 -1.79
N PRO A 504 -43.39 6.53 -2.58
CA PRO A 504 -42.23 6.55 -3.46
C PRO A 504 -42.35 7.79 -4.37
N PRO A 505 -41.23 8.32 -4.89
CA PRO A 505 -41.27 9.38 -5.89
C PRO A 505 -42.26 9.02 -6.98
N VAL A 506 -43.08 9.99 -7.36
CA VAL A 506 -44.05 9.81 -8.44
C VAL A 506 -43.26 9.52 -9.72
N GLN A 507 -43.32 8.28 -10.19
CA GLN A 507 -42.78 7.90 -11.49
C GLN A 507 -43.46 8.77 -12.55
N THR A 508 -42.67 9.46 -13.35
CA THR A 508 -43.20 10.24 -14.47
C THR A 508 -43.44 9.31 -15.66
N ASP A 509 -44.55 9.51 -16.36
CA ASP A 509 -44.77 8.87 -17.65
C ASP A 509 -43.64 9.25 -18.63
N PRO A 510 -42.80 8.31 -19.09
CA PRO A 510 -41.71 8.61 -20.02
C PRO A 510 -42.21 9.23 -21.34
N SER A 511 -43.48 9.05 -21.70
CA SER A 511 -44.09 9.63 -22.89
C SER A 511 -44.63 11.06 -22.69
N LEU A 512 -44.27 11.72 -21.58
CA LEU A 512 -44.72 13.08 -21.24
C LEU A 512 -44.44 14.08 -22.36
N LYS A 513 -45.52 14.67 -22.90
CA LYS A 513 -45.46 15.68 -23.96
C LYS A 513 -45.61 17.09 -23.41
N LEU A 514 -45.00 18.06 -24.10
CA LEU A 514 -45.12 19.50 -23.85
C LEU A 514 -46.54 20.01 -24.23
N GLU A 515 -47.55 19.60 -23.46
CA GLU A 515 -48.96 19.90 -23.68
C GLU A 515 -49.60 20.46 -22.41
N ARG A 516 -50.58 21.37 -22.56
CA ARG A 516 -51.25 22.02 -21.41
C ARG A 516 -51.92 21.04 -20.44
N LYS A 517 -52.40 19.88 -20.93
CA LYS A 517 -53.00 18.84 -20.08
C LYS A 517 -51.99 18.21 -19.11
N ASN A 518 -50.69 18.28 -19.43
CA ASN A 518 -49.58 17.75 -18.65
C ASN A 518 -48.93 18.82 -17.76
N ARG A 519 -49.56 19.99 -17.62
CA ARG A 519 -48.98 21.16 -16.94
C ARG A 519 -48.41 20.83 -15.58
N ASP A 520 -49.14 20.13 -14.74
CA ASP A 520 -48.74 19.92 -13.35
C ASP A 520 -47.46 19.08 -13.25
N GLU A 521 -47.36 18.04 -14.08
CA GLU A 521 -46.18 17.18 -14.10
C GLU A 521 -44.96 17.88 -14.73
N LEU A 522 -45.17 18.65 -15.81
CA LEU A 522 -44.13 19.46 -16.42
C LEU A 522 -43.61 20.54 -15.46
N MET A 523 -44.51 21.19 -14.73
CA MET A 523 -44.15 22.17 -13.70
C MET A 523 -43.46 21.50 -12.50
N ARG A 524 -43.79 20.25 -12.18
CA ARG A 524 -43.09 19.47 -11.14
C ARG A 524 -41.64 19.18 -11.54
N LEU A 525 -41.38 18.75 -12.78
CA LEU A 525 -40.00 18.54 -13.28
C LEU A 525 -39.21 19.86 -13.26
N TYR A 526 -39.81 20.96 -13.71
CA TYR A 526 -39.20 22.27 -13.66
C TYR A 526 -38.87 22.70 -12.22
N ARG A 527 -39.84 22.56 -11.31
CA ARG A 527 -39.65 22.86 -9.88
C ARG A 527 -38.48 22.09 -9.30
N GLN A 528 -38.37 20.80 -9.61
CA GLN A 528 -37.33 19.92 -9.05
C GLN A 528 -35.94 20.32 -9.57
N MET A 529 -35.80 20.60 -10.87
CA MET A 529 -34.54 21.12 -11.43
C MET A 529 -34.15 22.46 -10.81
N TYR A 530 -35.10 23.40 -10.70
CA TYR A 530 -34.84 24.70 -10.09
C TYR A 530 -34.48 24.58 -8.60
N PHE A 531 -35.16 23.71 -7.85
CA PHE A 531 -34.85 23.43 -6.45
C PHE A 531 -33.43 22.90 -6.29
N ILE A 532 -33.03 21.91 -7.09
CA ILE A 532 -31.67 21.34 -7.06
C ILE A 532 -30.64 22.42 -7.38
N ARG A 533 -30.85 23.24 -8.44
CA ARG A 533 -29.96 24.37 -8.76
C ARG A 533 -29.76 25.30 -7.57
N ARG A 534 -30.85 25.71 -6.90
CA ARG A 534 -30.79 26.63 -5.76
C ARG A 534 -30.18 25.98 -4.51
N PHE A 535 -30.49 24.71 -4.26
CA PHE A 535 -29.87 23.93 -3.18
C PHE A 535 -28.35 23.86 -3.35
N GLU A 536 -27.88 23.52 -4.55
CA GLU A 536 -26.45 23.39 -4.90
C GLU A 536 -25.70 24.73 -4.85
N GLU A 537 -26.32 25.82 -5.32
CA GLU A 537 -25.76 27.17 -5.18
C GLU A 537 -25.60 27.57 -3.72
N ARG A 538 -26.56 27.21 -2.85
CA ARG A 538 -26.43 27.40 -1.40
C ARG A 538 -25.38 26.49 -0.79
N CYS A 539 -25.22 25.25 -1.26
CA CYS A 539 -24.13 24.38 -0.84
C CYS A 539 -22.77 25.03 -1.12
N GLN A 540 -22.60 25.66 -2.29
CA GLN A 540 -21.39 26.42 -2.61
C GLN A 540 -21.14 27.57 -1.61
N GLU A 541 -22.19 28.34 -1.29
CA GLU A 541 -22.10 29.43 -0.31
C GLU A 541 -21.73 28.91 1.09
N MET A 542 -22.37 27.82 1.53
CA MET A 542 -22.14 27.23 2.86
C MET A 542 -20.76 26.58 2.97
N TYR A 543 -20.26 25.99 1.88
CA TYR A 543 -18.87 25.53 1.77
C TYR A 543 -17.88 26.68 1.96
N THR A 544 -18.14 27.81 1.30
CA THR A 544 -17.29 29.02 1.43
C THR A 544 -17.32 29.58 2.86
N ARG A 545 -18.43 29.39 3.57
CA ARG A 545 -18.58 29.72 5.00
C ARG A 545 -18.04 28.65 5.95
N ALA A 546 -17.32 27.65 5.43
CA ALA A 546 -16.75 26.52 6.17
C ALA A 546 -17.77 25.68 6.97
N LYS A 547 -19.04 25.67 6.53
CA LYS A 547 -20.07 24.79 7.14
C LYS A 547 -20.05 23.38 6.58
N ILE A 548 -19.55 23.20 5.36
CA ILE A 548 -19.42 21.90 4.70
C ILE A 548 -17.94 21.49 4.74
N GLY A 549 -17.66 20.35 5.36
CA GLY A 549 -16.32 19.77 5.43
C GLY A 549 -15.99 18.88 4.23
N GLY A 550 -14.69 18.65 3.98
CA GLY A 550 -14.23 17.80 2.88
C GLY A 550 -14.31 18.47 1.50
N TYR A 551 -14.48 17.68 0.44
CA TYR A 551 -14.71 18.19 -0.92
C TYR A 551 -16.20 18.23 -1.23
N CYS A 552 -16.68 19.34 -1.80
CA CYS A 552 -18.07 19.48 -2.22
C CYS A 552 -18.20 19.47 -3.76
N HIS A 553 -19.05 18.59 -4.29
CA HIS A 553 -19.23 18.38 -5.73
C HIS A 553 -20.69 18.67 -6.13
N LEU A 554 -20.87 19.68 -6.99
CA LEU A 554 -22.20 20.23 -7.29
C LEU A 554 -22.77 19.77 -8.63
N ASN A 555 -24.07 19.48 -8.75
CA ASN A 555 -24.74 19.15 -10.02
C ASN A 555 -25.11 20.37 -10.91
N ILE A 556 -24.53 21.56 -10.66
CA ILE A 556 -24.91 22.79 -11.38
C ILE A 556 -24.62 22.67 -12.89
N GLY A 557 -25.69 22.73 -13.68
CA GLY A 557 -25.68 22.58 -15.14
C GLY A 557 -26.08 21.19 -15.63
N GLU A 558 -26.15 20.20 -14.74
CA GLU A 558 -26.46 18.80 -15.04
C GLU A 558 -27.91 18.43 -14.63
N GLU A 559 -28.76 19.40 -14.25
CA GLU A 559 -30.05 19.17 -13.60
C GLU A 559 -31.02 18.30 -14.42
N ALA A 560 -31.01 18.44 -15.74
CA ALA A 560 -31.83 17.62 -16.64
C ALA A 560 -31.46 16.13 -16.57
N THR A 561 -30.17 15.81 -16.44
CA THR A 561 -29.70 14.41 -16.27
C THR A 561 -30.14 13.83 -14.93
N VAL A 562 -30.08 14.65 -13.87
CA VAL A 562 -30.47 14.28 -12.51
C VAL A 562 -31.97 13.99 -12.45
N VAL A 563 -32.79 14.97 -12.83
CA VAL A 563 -34.25 14.91 -12.68
C VAL A 563 -34.86 13.97 -13.72
N GLY A 564 -34.48 14.09 -14.99
CA GLY A 564 -35.02 13.25 -16.06
C GLY A 564 -34.65 11.78 -15.88
N GLY A 565 -33.39 11.50 -15.48
CA GLY A 565 -32.92 10.13 -15.26
C GLY A 565 -33.65 9.44 -14.10
N ILE A 566 -33.84 10.14 -12.98
CA ILE A 566 -34.48 9.56 -11.79
C ILE A 566 -36.00 9.49 -11.93
N ALA A 567 -36.63 10.47 -12.59
CA ALA A 567 -38.09 10.48 -12.81
C ALA A 567 -38.57 9.29 -13.65
N ALA A 568 -37.69 8.69 -14.46
CA ALA A 568 -37.97 7.48 -15.24
C ALA A 568 -38.08 6.19 -14.40
N LEU A 569 -37.58 6.19 -13.15
CA LEU A 569 -37.44 5.01 -12.31
C LEU A 569 -38.71 4.72 -11.48
N LYS A 570 -38.89 3.45 -11.12
CA LYS A 570 -39.88 2.99 -10.14
C LYS A 570 -39.32 3.09 -8.73
N GLY A 571 -40.20 3.16 -7.72
CA GLY A 571 -39.79 3.19 -6.31
C GLY A 571 -39.01 1.96 -5.83
N GLY A 572 -39.12 0.82 -6.54
CA GLY A 572 -38.33 -0.38 -6.26
C GLY A 572 -36.92 -0.37 -6.87
N ASP A 573 -36.60 0.53 -7.80
CA ASP A 573 -35.29 0.50 -8.46
C ASP A 573 -34.18 0.97 -7.51
N TYR A 574 -33.01 0.36 -7.64
CA TYR A 574 -31.82 0.72 -6.88
C TYR A 574 -31.03 1.80 -7.63
N ILE A 575 -30.54 2.81 -6.92
CA ILE A 575 -29.70 3.86 -7.50
C ILE A 575 -28.31 3.79 -6.88
N TYR A 576 -27.29 3.69 -7.73
CA TYR A 576 -25.89 3.85 -7.36
C TYR A 576 -25.34 5.06 -8.10
N THR A 577 -24.56 5.90 -7.43
CA THR A 577 -24.04 7.13 -8.06
C THR A 577 -22.62 7.46 -7.60
N SER A 578 -21.91 8.25 -8.41
CA SER A 578 -20.62 8.85 -8.03
C SER A 578 -20.79 9.91 -6.94
N TYR A 579 -19.69 10.39 -6.37
CA TYR A 579 -19.53 11.48 -5.38
C TYR A 579 -20.20 12.85 -5.67
N ARG A 580 -21.02 12.97 -6.72
CA ARG A 580 -21.78 14.17 -7.11
C ARG A 580 -23.27 13.83 -7.06
N GLU A 581 -23.79 13.65 -5.86
CA GLU A 581 -25.07 12.96 -5.67
C GLU A 581 -26.19 13.73 -4.97
N HIS A 582 -25.99 14.99 -4.56
CA HIS A 582 -26.97 15.69 -3.71
C HIS A 582 -28.29 15.87 -4.44
N GLY A 583 -28.23 16.38 -5.68
CA GLY A 583 -29.41 16.49 -6.54
C GLY A 583 -30.07 15.14 -6.82
N HIS A 584 -29.28 14.07 -6.94
CA HIS A 584 -29.78 12.72 -7.21
C HIS A 584 -30.58 12.16 -6.02
N ALA A 585 -30.07 12.32 -4.79
CA ALA A 585 -30.79 11.92 -3.59
C ALA A 585 -32.12 12.69 -3.44
N ILE A 586 -32.08 14.01 -3.63
CA ILE A 586 -33.27 14.88 -3.59
C ILE A 586 -34.27 14.49 -4.69
N ALA A 587 -33.79 14.22 -5.90
CA ALA A 587 -34.63 13.80 -7.02
C ALA A 587 -35.32 12.46 -6.73
N ARG A 588 -34.62 11.56 -6.02
CA ARG A 588 -35.13 10.29 -5.53
C ARG A 588 -36.06 10.42 -4.31
N GLY A 589 -36.25 11.62 -3.79
CA GLY A 589 -37.19 11.90 -2.70
C GLY A 589 -36.61 11.84 -1.29
N VAL A 590 -35.28 11.70 -1.16
CA VAL A 590 -34.60 11.88 0.13
C VAL A 590 -34.83 13.32 0.60
N ASP A 591 -35.12 13.50 1.89
CA ASP A 591 -35.44 14.81 2.45
C ASP A 591 -34.27 15.79 2.28
N PRO A 592 -34.45 16.93 1.57
CA PRO A 592 -33.39 17.94 1.41
C PRO A 592 -32.80 18.44 2.74
N LYS A 593 -33.59 18.42 3.82
CA LYS A 593 -33.11 18.75 5.17
C LYS A 593 -32.06 17.78 5.67
N ALA A 594 -32.31 16.48 5.51
CA ALA A 594 -31.35 15.44 5.87
C ALA A 594 -30.11 15.50 4.97
N VAL A 595 -30.30 15.77 3.67
CA VAL A 595 -29.17 15.95 2.74
C VAL A 595 -28.28 17.13 3.17
N MET A 596 -28.84 18.31 3.43
CA MET A 596 -28.05 19.47 3.88
C MET A 596 -27.41 19.24 5.26
N ALA A 597 -28.12 18.58 6.19
CA ALA A 597 -27.58 18.20 7.48
C ALA A 597 -26.37 17.26 7.35
N GLU A 598 -26.40 16.31 6.41
CA GLU A 598 -25.27 15.44 6.09
C GLU A 598 -24.06 16.24 5.58
N LEU A 599 -24.30 17.20 4.66
CA LEU A 599 -23.24 18.09 4.16
C LEU A 599 -22.60 18.91 5.29
N PHE A 600 -23.38 19.29 6.31
CA PHE A 600 -22.90 20.05 7.47
C PHE A 600 -22.27 19.17 8.56
N GLY A 601 -22.20 17.85 8.35
CA GLY A 601 -21.68 16.90 9.34
C GLY A 601 -22.56 16.79 10.59
N ARG A 602 -23.89 16.84 10.43
CA ARG A 602 -24.86 16.83 11.54
C ARG A 602 -25.50 15.46 11.72
N GLU A 603 -25.88 15.15 12.95
CA GLU A 603 -26.42 13.83 13.35
C GLU A 603 -27.74 13.47 12.65
N THR A 604 -28.51 14.48 12.22
CA THR A 604 -29.75 14.33 11.44
C THR A 604 -29.51 14.12 9.94
N GLY A 605 -28.25 14.03 9.52
CA GLY A 605 -27.86 13.68 8.16
C GLY A 605 -28.26 12.26 7.77
N THR A 606 -28.29 11.98 6.46
CA THR A 606 -28.69 10.67 5.92
C THR A 606 -27.78 9.52 6.36
N SER A 607 -26.52 9.82 6.62
CA SER A 607 -25.48 8.94 7.17
C SER A 607 -25.00 9.46 8.54
N HIS A 608 -25.89 10.13 9.28
CA HIS A 608 -25.62 10.75 10.57
C HIS A 608 -24.46 11.75 10.55
N GLY A 609 -24.20 12.43 9.43
CA GLY A 609 -23.14 13.44 9.32
C GLY A 609 -21.72 12.87 9.18
N ARG A 610 -21.58 11.56 8.96
CA ARG A 610 -20.28 10.88 8.81
C ARG A 610 -19.88 10.65 7.34
N GLY A 611 -20.85 10.68 6.43
CA GLY A 611 -20.62 10.50 5.00
C GLY A 611 -20.24 11.78 4.28
N GLY A 612 -20.79 12.92 4.73
CA GLY A 612 -20.54 14.23 4.13
C GLY A 612 -20.99 14.29 2.67
N SER A 613 -20.29 15.10 1.87
CA SER A 613 -20.72 15.45 0.50
C SER A 613 -20.58 14.35 -0.55
N MET A 614 -19.90 13.25 -0.26
CA MET A 614 -19.57 12.20 -1.24
C MET A 614 -20.13 10.82 -0.89
N HIS A 615 -20.87 10.71 0.21
CA HIS A 615 -21.42 9.45 0.72
C HIS A 615 -22.85 9.61 1.24
N ILE A 616 -23.71 10.30 0.49
CA ILE A 616 -25.15 10.32 0.79
C ILE A 616 -25.74 8.95 0.52
N TYR A 617 -26.34 8.34 1.53
CA TYR A 617 -26.94 7.01 1.48
C TYR A 617 -28.34 7.03 2.10
N ASP A 618 -29.31 6.35 1.48
CA ASP A 618 -30.62 6.13 2.06
C ASP A 618 -31.23 4.80 1.59
N ALA A 619 -31.22 3.81 2.49
CA ALA A 619 -31.75 2.47 2.21
C ALA A 619 -33.26 2.45 1.97
N GLU A 620 -34.03 3.33 2.62
CA GLU A 620 -35.49 3.38 2.50
C GLU A 620 -35.88 3.77 1.07
N TYR A 621 -35.16 4.75 0.50
CA TYR A 621 -35.36 5.19 -0.87
C TYR A 621 -34.59 4.34 -1.90
N ARG A 622 -33.89 3.26 -1.48
CA ARG A 622 -32.98 2.45 -2.31
C ARG A 622 -31.93 3.30 -3.03
N PHE A 623 -31.50 4.37 -2.37
CA PHE A 623 -30.40 5.22 -2.79
C PHE A 623 -29.12 4.69 -2.15
N MET A 624 -28.41 3.84 -2.88
CA MET A 624 -27.34 2.99 -2.35
C MET A 624 -25.99 3.68 -2.23
N GLY A 625 -25.97 5.01 -2.13
CA GLY A 625 -24.77 5.76 -1.82
C GLY A 625 -24.23 6.59 -2.98
N GLY A 626 -23.64 7.72 -2.60
CA GLY A 626 -22.50 8.32 -3.26
C GLY A 626 -21.20 7.58 -2.97
N TYR A 627 -20.33 7.51 -3.98
CA TYR A 627 -19.03 6.88 -3.85
C TYR A 627 -17.91 7.84 -4.27
N GLY A 628 -17.05 8.18 -3.30
CA GLY A 628 -15.85 9.01 -3.46
C GLY A 628 -14.82 8.49 -4.47
N ILE A 629 -14.80 7.17 -4.72
CA ILE A 629 -13.86 6.54 -5.64
C ILE A 629 -14.46 6.50 -7.04
N VAL A 630 -13.79 7.14 -8.01
CA VAL A 630 -14.20 7.14 -9.42
C VAL A 630 -14.38 5.70 -9.92
N GLY A 631 -15.62 5.35 -10.26
CA GLY A 631 -16.00 4.02 -10.77
C GLY A 631 -16.00 2.90 -9.72
N GLY A 632 -15.76 3.20 -8.44
CA GLY A 632 -15.75 2.21 -7.36
C GLY A 632 -17.12 1.56 -7.08
N HIS A 633 -18.21 2.22 -7.48
CA HIS A 633 -19.57 1.72 -7.31
C HIS A 633 -20.07 0.83 -8.45
N LEU A 634 -19.36 0.78 -9.59
CA LEU A 634 -19.79 -0.03 -10.73
C LEU A 634 -19.88 -1.52 -10.36
N PRO A 635 -18.87 -2.13 -9.68
CA PRO A 635 -18.98 -3.53 -9.27
C PRO A 635 -20.07 -3.77 -8.21
N LEU A 636 -20.37 -2.77 -7.37
CA LEU A 636 -21.44 -2.86 -6.37
C LEU A 636 -22.82 -2.90 -7.03
N ALA A 637 -23.02 -2.10 -8.08
CA ALA A 637 -24.22 -2.14 -8.90
C ALA A 637 -24.37 -3.50 -9.61
N VAL A 638 -23.28 -4.12 -10.07
CA VAL A 638 -23.29 -5.50 -10.60
C VAL A 638 -23.75 -6.49 -9.52
N GLY A 639 -23.22 -6.37 -8.30
CA GLY A 639 -23.62 -7.21 -7.17
C GLY A 639 -25.12 -7.12 -6.87
N ALA A 640 -25.67 -5.90 -6.82
CA ALA A 640 -27.11 -5.69 -6.66
C ALA A 640 -27.91 -6.27 -7.83
N GLY A 641 -27.45 -6.10 -9.07
CA GLY A 641 -28.09 -6.67 -10.25
C GLY A 641 -28.10 -8.19 -10.21
N PHE A 642 -27.03 -8.80 -9.72
CA PHE A 642 -26.92 -10.23 -9.49
C PHE A 642 -27.91 -10.71 -8.43
N ALA A 643 -28.03 -10.00 -7.31
CA ALA A 643 -29.00 -10.29 -6.25
C ALA A 643 -30.45 -10.21 -6.76
N ILE A 644 -30.83 -9.13 -7.45
CA ILE A 644 -32.17 -8.97 -8.06
C ILE A 644 -32.48 -10.14 -9.00
N LYS A 645 -31.52 -10.52 -9.84
CA LYS A 645 -31.69 -11.65 -10.76
C LYS A 645 -31.84 -12.96 -10.02
N TYR A 646 -31.02 -13.19 -9.00
CA TYR A 646 -31.03 -14.39 -8.17
C TYR A 646 -32.38 -14.55 -7.45
N GLU A 647 -32.92 -13.47 -6.90
CA GLU A 647 -34.22 -13.39 -6.25
C GLU A 647 -35.40 -13.39 -7.24
N LYS A 648 -35.13 -13.37 -8.55
CA LYS A 648 -36.13 -13.24 -9.63
C LYS A 648 -37.02 -12.00 -9.48
N ALA A 649 -36.49 -10.95 -8.83
CA ALA A 649 -37.15 -9.68 -8.70
C ALA A 649 -37.23 -8.96 -10.06
N LYS A 650 -38.11 -7.95 -10.13
CA LYS A 650 -38.35 -7.14 -11.33
C LYS A 650 -37.83 -5.71 -11.16
N ASP A 651 -36.97 -5.48 -10.19
CA ASP A 651 -36.31 -4.20 -9.98
C ASP A 651 -35.16 -4.01 -10.99
N VAL A 652 -34.73 -2.77 -11.20
CA VAL A 652 -33.58 -2.42 -12.04
C VAL A 652 -32.53 -1.74 -11.16
N VAL A 653 -31.25 -1.96 -11.47
CA VAL A 653 -30.15 -1.17 -10.90
C VAL A 653 -29.81 -0.05 -11.87
N PHE A 654 -29.99 1.19 -11.44
CA PHE A 654 -29.62 2.39 -12.17
C PHE A 654 -28.29 2.92 -11.64
N CYS A 655 -27.22 2.73 -12.41
CA CYS A 655 -25.86 3.05 -11.99
C CYS A 655 -25.36 4.29 -12.74
N MET A 656 -25.30 5.42 -12.04
CA MET A 656 -24.94 6.73 -12.57
C MET A 656 -23.45 7.03 -12.33
N PHE A 657 -22.71 7.50 -13.33
CA PHE A 657 -21.28 7.82 -13.20
C PHE A 657 -20.84 8.84 -14.26
N GLY A 658 -19.70 9.50 -14.04
CA GLY A 658 -19.13 10.44 -15.01
C GLY A 658 -18.29 9.76 -16.10
N ASP A 659 -18.07 10.44 -17.22
CA ASP A 659 -17.26 9.98 -18.37
C ASP A 659 -15.86 9.49 -17.98
N GLY A 660 -15.22 10.14 -17.00
CA GLY A 660 -13.90 9.75 -16.49
C GLY A 660 -13.84 8.32 -15.91
N ALA A 661 -14.96 7.78 -15.43
CA ALA A 661 -15.01 6.41 -14.91
C ALA A 661 -14.96 5.34 -16.01
N THR A 662 -15.09 5.71 -17.28
CA THR A 662 -15.10 4.76 -18.40
C THR A 662 -13.71 4.30 -18.88
N ASN A 663 -12.64 4.79 -18.25
CA ASN A 663 -11.25 4.54 -18.64
C ASN A 663 -10.49 3.65 -17.64
N ILE A 664 -11.19 2.93 -16.77
CA ILE A 664 -10.59 2.07 -15.73
C ILE A 664 -11.05 0.62 -15.86
N GLY A 665 -10.26 -0.32 -15.32
CA GLY A 665 -10.56 -1.76 -15.38
C GLY A 665 -11.93 -2.12 -14.79
N ALA A 666 -12.29 -1.53 -13.64
CA ALA A 666 -13.57 -1.79 -12.97
C ALA A 666 -14.80 -1.52 -13.87
N PHE A 667 -14.71 -0.54 -14.78
CA PHE A 667 -15.77 -0.28 -15.76
C PHE A 667 -15.92 -1.45 -16.73
N HIS A 668 -14.80 -1.85 -17.35
CA HIS A 668 -14.79 -2.93 -18.34
C HIS A 668 -15.22 -4.27 -17.75
N GLU A 669 -14.73 -4.59 -16.55
CA GLU A 669 -15.10 -5.80 -15.80
C GLU A 669 -16.58 -5.81 -15.45
N SER A 670 -17.12 -4.68 -14.97
CA SER A 670 -18.52 -4.57 -14.56
C SER A 670 -19.49 -4.73 -15.74
N LEU A 671 -19.20 -4.08 -16.87
CA LEU A 671 -20.02 -4.20 -18.08
C LEU A 671 -19.98 -5.64 -18.62
N ASN A 672 -18.80 -6.25 -18.69
CA ASN A 672 -18.64 -7.64 -19.14
C ASN A 672 -19.41 -8.61 -18.24
N PHE A 673 -19.26 -8.48 -16.92
CA PHE A 673 -19.95 -9.36 -15.96
C PHE A 673 -21.47 -9.20 -16.07
N ALA A 674 -21.97 -7.97 -16.11
CA ALA A 674 -23.40 -7.72 -16.26
C ALA A 674 -23.95 -8.30 -17.57
N ALA A 675 -23.18 -8.24 -18.67
CA ALA A 675 -23.56 -8.81 -19.96
C ALA A 675 -23.60 -10.34 -19.93
N VAL A 676 -22.53 -10.99 -19.44
CA VAL A 676 -22.41 -12.45 -19.31
C VAL A 676 -23.57 -13.00 -18.49
N PHE A 677 -23.83 -12.39 -17.34
CA PHE A 677 -24.87 -12.85 -16.44
C PHE A 677 -26.24 -12.30 -16.76
N LYS A 678 -26.40 -11.47 -17.81
CA LYS A 678 -27.64 -10.77 -18.18
C LYS A 678 -28.31 -10.18 -16.94
N LEU A 679 -27.66 -9.19 -16.35
CA LEU A 679 -28.13 -8.53 -15.13
C LEU A 679 -28.98 -7.30 -15.49
N PRO A 680 -30.00 -6.94 -14.69
CA PRO A 680 -30.87 -5.80 -14.95
C PRO A 680 -30.21 -4.47 -14.54
N VAL A 681 -29.05 -4.15 -15.13
CA VAL A 681 -28.28 -2.94 -14.82
C VAL A 681 -28.37 -1.95 -15.98
N VAL A 682 -28.82 -0.73 -15.70
CA VAL A 682 -28.74 0.40 -16.62
C VAL A 682 -27.53 1.26 -16.23
N TRP A 683 -26.54 1.29 -17.12
CA TRP A 683 -25.34 2.12 -16.98
C TRP A 683 -25.63 3.51 -17.52
N PHE A 684 -25.71 4.51 -16.64
CA PHE A 684 -26.04 5.88 -16.99
C PHE A 684 -24.81 6.79 -16.86
N CYS A 685 -24.12 7.00 -17.99
CA CYS A 685 -22.93 7.83 -18.06
C CYS A 685 -23.32 9.30 -18.27
N ILE A 686 -23.07 10.14 -17.27
CA ILE A 686 -23.19 11.60 -17.34
C ILE A 686 -21.89 12.13 -17.95
N ASN A 687 -21.91 12.37 -19.26
CA ASN A 687 -20.75 12.90 -19.98
C ASN A 687 -20.80 14.43 -20.00
N ASN A 688 -20.09 15.08 -19.09
CA ASN A 688 -19.95 16.54 -19.08
C ASN A 688 -18.71 17.04 -19.86
N LYS A 689 -18.14 16.16 -20.70
CA LYS A 689 -16.94 16.35 -21.53
C LYS A 689 -15.61 16.38 -20.77
N TYR A 690 -15.61 16.34 -19.43
CA TYR A 690 -14.40 16.49 -18.62
C TYR A 690 -14.35 15.54 -17.40
N GLY A 691 -13.41 14.60 -17.45
CA GLY A 691 -12.97 13.80 -16.30
C GLY A 691 -12.11 14.63 -15.35
N MET A 692 -12.72 15.11 -14.26
CA MET A 692 -12.16 16.17 -13.41
C MET A 692 -11.86 17.44 -14.21
N GLY A 693 -10.64 17.56 -14.75
CA GLY A 693 -10.17 18.65 -15.62
C GLY A 693 -9.51 18.18 -16.92
N THR A 694 -9.61 16.89 -17.27
CA THR A 694 -9.09 16.36 -18.54
C THR A 694 -10.25 16.13 -19.50
N SER A 695 -10.17 16.67 -20.72
CA SER A 695 -11.24 16.47 -21.70
C SER A 695 -11.33 15.01 -22.16
N VAL A 696 -12.54 14.58 -22.53
CA VAL A 696 -12.82 13.23 -23.02
C VAL A 696 -11.93 12.84 -24.20
N GLU A 697 -11.71 13.76 -25.14
CA GLU A 697 -10.91 13.52 -26.35
C GLU A 697 -9.44 13.28 -26.03
N ARG A 698 -8.97 13.79 -24.88
CA ARG A 698 -7.60 13.58 -24.41
C ARG A 698 -7.46 12.30 -23.58
N ALA A 699 -8.52 11.92 -22.87
CA ALA A 699 -8.49 10.81 -21.92
C ALA A 699 -8.97 9.47 -22.51
N SER A 700 -9.75 9.50 -23.59
CA SER A 700 -10.41 8.32 -24.16
C SER A 700 -10.14 8.17 -25.65
N ALA A 701 -9.75 6.96 -26.07
CA ALA A 701 -9.63 6.62 -27.49
C ALA A 701 -10.99 6.56 -28.20
N VAL A 702 -12.07 6.34 -27.46
CA VAL A 702 -13.45 6.35 -27.95
C VAL A 702 -14.16 7.53 -27.27
N PRO A 703 -14.33 8.68 -27.93
CA PRO A 703 -14.86 9.89 -27.30
C PRO A 703 -16.38 9.84 -27.07
N ASP A 704 -17.10 9.00 -27.81
CA ASP A 704 -18.52 8.73 -27.54
C ASP A 704 -18.64 7.54 -26.57
N MET A 705 -19.01 7.80 -25.31
CA MET A 705 -18.98 6.76 -24.27
C MET A 705 -19.95 5.62 -24.57
N TYR A 706 -21.10 5.89 -25.19
CA TYR A 706 -22.07 4.84 -25.55
C TYR A 706 -21.47 3.76 -26.46
N ARG A 707 -20.51 4.12 -27.32
CA ARG A 707 -19.85 3.17 -28.25
C ARG A 707 -18.94 2.18 -27.53
N LYS A 708 -18.47 2.50 -26.33
CA LYS A 708 -17.66 1.57 -25.51
C LYS A 708 -18.47 0.33 -25.10
N ALA A 709 -19.78 0.47 -24.94
CA ALA A 709 -20.67 -0.63 -24.60
C ALA A 709 -20.78 -1.69 -25.72
N CYS A 710 -20.49 -1.32 -26.98
CA CYS A 710 -20.50 -2.24 -28.11
C CYS A 710 -19.54 -3.42 -27.95
N ALA A 711 -18.44 -3.25 -27.20
CA ALA A 711 -17.49 -4.32 -26.92
C ALA A 711 -18.11 -5.50 -26.14
N TYR A 712 -19.29 -5.31 -25.55
CA TYR A 712 -20.00 -6.27 -24.71
C TYR A 712 -21.36 -6.70 -25.30
N ASP A 713 -21.59 -6.43 -26.60
CA ASP A 713 -22.87 -6.69 -27.28
C ASP A 713 -24.08 -6.06 -26.53
N MET A 714 -23.87 -4.87 -25.99
CA MET A 714 -24.84 -4.17 -25.14
C MET A 714 -25.60 -3.10 -25.94
N GLU A 715 -26.92 -3.05 -25.79
CA GLU A 715 -27.75 -1.97 -26.35
C GLU A 715 -27.35 -0.66 -25.67
N ALA A 716 -26.97 0.33 -26.48
CA ALA A 716 -26.43 1.60 -26.01
C ALA A 716 -27.01 2.76 -26.81
N ILE A 717 -27.41 3.83 -26.12
CA ILE A 717 -27.93 5.06 -26.72
C ILE A 717 -27.21 6.30 -26.18
N GLN A 718 -27.26 7.37 -26.97
CA GLN A 718 -26.82 8.71 -26.55
C GLN A 718 -28.06 9.62 -26.51
N VAL A 719 -28.15 10.49 -25.50
CA VAL A 719 -29.28 11.40 -25.26
C VAL A 719 -28.79 12.83 -25.02
N ASP A 720 -29.64 13.82 -25.30
CA ASP A 720 -29.36 15.22 -24.98
C ASP A 720 -29.55 15.45 -23.47
N GLY A 721 -28.44 15.42 -22.74
CA GLY A 721 -28.40 15.62 -21.30
C GLY A 721 -28.73 17.04 -20.85
N MET A 722 -28.95 17.99 -21.76
CA MET A 722 -29.44 19.34 -21.46
C MET A 722 -30.97 19.45 -21.58
N ASN A 723 -31.65 18.42 -22.09
CA ASN A 723 -33.09 18.40 -22.29
C ASN A 723 -33.77 17.36 -21.39
N VAL A 724 -34.46 17.83 -20.35
CA VAL A 724 -35.09 16.95 -19.34
C VAL A 724 -36.13 15.99 -19.91
N LEU A 725 -36.87 16.40 -20.97
CA LEU A 725 -37.88 15.53 -21.59
C LEU A 725 -37.23 14.45 -22.46
N ASP A 726 -36.12 14.76 -23.13
CA ASP A 726 -35.36 13.76 -23.89
C ASP A 726 -34.73 12.73 -22.96
N VAL A 727 -34.06 13.20 -21.91
CA VAL A 727 -33.49 12.31 -20.86
C VAL A 727 -34.58 11.41 -20.28
N LEU A 728 -35.72 11.97 -19.87
CA LEU A 728 -36.84 11.22 -19.28
C LEU A 728 -37.35 10.14 -20.23
N HIS A 729 -37.65 10.52 -21.48
CA HIS A 729 -38.26 9.62 -22.45
C HIS A 729 -37.33 8.46 -22.80
N GLN A 730 -36.10 8.77 -23.20
CA GLN A 730 -35.11 7.77 -23.62
C GLN A 730 -34.69 6.86 -22.45
N THR A 731 -34.53 7.42 -21.25
CA THR A 731 -34.20 6.62 -20.05
C THR A 731 -35.34 5.68 -19.71
N GLY A 732 -36.60 6.14 -19.74
CA GLY A 732 -37.75 5.32 -19.44
C GLY A 732 -37.89 4.12 -20.38
N GLU A 733 -37.64 4.30 -21.69
CA GLU A 733 -37.64 3.19 -22.64
C GLU A 733 -36.58 2.13 -22.30
N ILE A 734 -35.35 2.56 -22.02
CA ILE A 734 -34.23 1.66 -21.67
C ILE A 734 -34.47 0.94 -20.34
N VAL A 735 -35.00 1.64 -19.34
CA VAL A 735 -35.34 1.07 -18.02
C VAL A 735 -36.41 0.01 -18.16
N GLU A 736 -37.51 0.27 -18.89
CA GLU A 736 -38.58 -0.71 -19.05
C GLU A 736 -38.16 -1.91 -19.92
N LYS A 737 -37.32 -1.69 -20.96
CA LYS A 737 -36.69 -2.81 -21.69
C LYS A 737 -35.83 -3.67 -20.76
N THR A 738 -34.98 -3.05 -19.95
CA THR A 738 -34.09 -3.74 -18.97
C THR A 738 -34.87 -4.51 -17.94
N ARG A 739 -35.96 -3.94 -17.44
CA ARG A 739 -36.89 -4.60 -16.52
C ARG A 739 -37.54 -5.84 -17.14
N LYS A 740 -37.94 -5.72 -18.42
CA LYS A 740 -38.66 -6.77 -19.13
C LYS A 740 -37.79 -7.99 -19.39
N ASP A 741 -36.56 -7.80 -19.88
CA ASP A 741 -35.70 -8.89 -20.36
C ASP A 741 -34.46 -9.17 -19.50
N SER A 742 -34.23 -8.36 -18.46
CA SER A 742 -33.06 -8.47 -17.57
C SER A 742 -31.74 -8.44 -18.34
N LYS A 743 -31.63 -7.60 -19.37
CA LYS A 743 -30.35 -7.36 -20.06
C LYS A 743 -29.78 -6.00 -19.68
N PRO A 744 -28.46 -5.91 -19.45
CA PRO A 744 -27.84 -4.62 -19.17
C PRO A 744 -27.91 -3.73 -20.40
N ARG A 745 -28.00 -2.42 -20.17
CA ARG A 745 -28.06 -1.40 -21.22
C ARG A 745 -27.26 -0.17 -20.82
N PHE A 746 -26.85 0.61 -21.81
CA PHE A 746 -26.02 1.79 -21.61
C PHE A 746 -26.71 3.06 -22.13
N ILE A 747 -26.65 4.13 -21.35
CA ILE A 747 -27.11 5.46 -21.74
C ILE A 747 -25.94 6.43 -21.53
N GLU A 748 -25.56 7.16 -22.56
CA GLU A 748 -24.71 8.34 -22.44
C GLU A 748 -25.57 9.60 -22.50
N ALA A 749 -25.66 10.32 -21.39
CA ALA A 749 -26.28 11.65 -21.34
C ALA A 749 -25.19 12.71 -21.52
N VAL A 750 -25.16 13.34 -22.70
CA VAL A 750 -24.17 14.39 -23.00
C VAL A 750 -24.68 15.71 -22.44
N THR A 751 -23.96 16.27 -21.48
CA THR A 751 -24.37 17.45 -20.70
C THR A 751 -23.19 18.41 -20.51
N TYR A 752 -23.37 19.45 -19.69
CA TYR A 752 -22.32 20.39 -19.36
C TYR A 752 -22.41 20.91 -17.93
N ARG A 753 -21.32 20.74 -17.17
CA ARG A 753 -21.20 21.20 -15.79
C ARG A 753 -20.75 22.66 -15.75
N PHE A 754 -21.45 23.56 -15.07
CA PHE A 754 -21.07 24.99 -15.03
C PHE A 754 -20.04 25.37 -13.96
N LYS A 755 -19.69 24.44 -13.08
CA LYS A 755 -18.66 24.64 -12.03
C LYS A 755 -17.46 23.74 -12.29
N GLY A 756 -16.33 24.03 -11.63
CA GLY A 756 -15.16 23.16 -11.61
C GLY A 756 -15.51 21.76 -11.10
N HIS A 757 -14.55 20.84 -11.11
CA HIS A 757 -14.75 19.48 -10.62
C HIS A 757 -15.37 19.45 -9.22
N SER A 758 -14.81 20.24 -8.30
CA SER A 758 -15.34 20.51 -6.96
C SER A 758 -15.39 22.02 -6.70
N VAL A 759 -15.96 22.45 -5.58
CA VAL A 759 -16.03 23.88 -5.21
C VAL A 759 -14.66 24.57 -5.14
N VAL A 760 -13.60 23.81 -4.83
CA VAL A 760 -12.22 24.35 -4.74
C VAL A 760 -11.46 24.31 -6.07
N ASP A 761 -12.02 23.68 -7.10
CA ASP A 761 -11.39 23.62 -8.41
C ASP A 761 -11.52 24.96 -9.13
N PRO A 762 -10.40 25.63 -9.47
CA PRO A 762 -10.42 26.93 -10.13
C PRO A 762 -10.88 26.88 -11.59
N ASP A 763 -11.11 25.70 -12.17
CA ASP A 763 -11.69 25.53 -13.51
C ASP A 763 -10.87 26.23 -14.63
N LYS A 764 -9.56 25.98 -14.63
CA LYS A 764 -8.61 26.59 -15.58
C LYS A 764 -8.50 25.86 -16.92
N TYR A 765 -9.19 24.73 -17.06
CA TYR A 765 -9.08 23.83 -18.21
C TYR A 765 -10.18 24.05 -19.26
N ARG A 766 -11.14 24.95 -19.00
CA ARG A 766 -12.19 25.40 -19.93
C ARG A 766 -12.06 26.89 -20.15
N ASP A 767 -12.13 27.32 -21.39
CA ASP A 767 -12.07 28.74 -21.72
C ASP A 767 -13.44 29.43 -21.48
N GLU A 768 -13.43 30.76 -21.35
CA GLU A 768 -14.65 31.51 -21.05
C GLU A 768 -15.65 31.51 -22.22
N LYS A 769 -15.18 31.32 -23.46
CA LYS A 769 -16.04 31.27 -24.64
C LYS A 769 -16.86 29.98 -24.64
N GLU A 770 -16.23 28.84 -24.38
CA GLU A 770 -16.87 27.54 -24.21
C GLU A 770 -17.94 27.60 -23.10
N LYS A 771 -17.60 28.20 -21.95
CA LYS A 771 -18.54 28.37 -20.84
C LYS A 771 -19.73 29.24 -21.22
N GLU A 772 -19.49 30.36 -21.91
CA GLU A 772 -20.57 31.27 -22.34
C GLU A 772 -21.48 30.62 -23.38
N GLU A 773 -20.92 29.83 -24.31
CA GLU A 773 -21.70 29.05 -25.29
C GLU A 773 -22.62 28.05 -24.58
N HIS A 774 -22.08 27.26 -23.64
CA HIS A 774 -22.89 26.28 -22.92
C HIS A 774 -23.89 26.89 -21.92
N ARG A 775 -23.62 28.08 -21.36
CA ARG A 775 -24.60 28.82 -20.53
C ARG A 775 -25.88 29.18 -21.29
N LYS A 776 -25.81 29.36 -22.62
CA LYS A 776 -27.00 29.62 -23.46
C LYS A 776 -27.95 28.41 -23.53
N SER A 777 -27.43 27.23 -23.22
CA SER A 777 -28.15 25.96 -23.20
C SER A 777 -28.44 25.48 -21.78
N ASP A 778 -28.43 26.36 -20.76
CA ASP A 778 -28.76 26.00 -19.37
C ASP A 778 -30.11 25.24 -19.30
N PRO A 779 -30.14 24.00 -18.76
CA PRO A 779 -31.31 23.14 -18.84
C PRO A 779 -32.52 23.74 -18.12
N VAL A 780 -32.31 24.50 -17.05
CA VAL A 780 -33.38 25.13 -16.27
C VAL A 780 -34.01 26.27 -17.06
N SER A 781 -33.17 27.15 -17.63
CA SER A 781 -33.63 28.31 -18.41
C SER A 781 -34.25 27.89 -19.74
N PHE A 782 -33.68 26.87 -20.38
CA PHE A 782 -34.21 26.27 -21.59
C PHE A 782 -35.61 25.71 -21.34
N PHE A 783 -35.80 24.90 -20.30
CA PHE A 783 -37.12 24.32 -20.01
C PHE A 783 -38.16 25.38 -19.59
N GLU A 784 -37.76 26.42 -18.86
CA GLU A 784 -38.64 27.58 -18.58
C GLU A 784 -39.14 28.23 -19.88
N THR A 785 -38.24 28.41 -20.85
CA THR A 785 -38.55 29.00 -22.15
C THR A 785 -39.52 28.12 -22.94
N GLU A 786 -39.28 26.80 -22.98
CA GLU A 786 -40.17 25.83 -23.63
C GLU A 786 -41.58 25.84 -23.01
N LEU A 787 -41.66 25.81 -21.68
CA LEU A 787 -42.94 25.85 -20.96
C LEU A 787 -43.70 27.17 -21.19
N GLY A 788 -43.00 28.29 -21.25
CA GLY A 788 -43.59 29.59 -21.58
C GLY A 788 -44.06 29.67 -23.04
N GLY A 789 -43.23 29.23 -23.98
CA GLY A 789 -43.54 29.19 -25.42
C GLY A 789 -44.75 28.32 -25.74
N ALA A 790 -44.85 27.16 -25.10
CA ALA A 790 -46.00 26.26 -25.19
C ALA A 790 -47.23 26.72 -24.37
N LYS A 791 -47.14 27.87 -23.69
CA LYS A 791 -48.22 28.45 -22.85
C LYS A 791 -48.70 27.51 -21.75
N ILE A 792 -47.79 26.71 -21.20
CA ILE A 792 -48.05 25.80 -20.07
C ILE A 792 -48.02 26.58 -18.76
N ALA A 793 -47.07 27.52 -18.64
CA ALA A 793 -46.92 28.39 -17.49
C ALA A 793 -46.67 29.84 -17.92
N THR A 794 -47.06 30.75 -17.04
CA THR A 794 -46.89 32.19 -17.23
C THR A 794 -45.66 32.71 -16.47
N PRO A 795 -45.16 33.91 -16.79
CA PRO A 795 -44.09 34.53 -16.01
C PRO A 795 -44.41 34.68 -14.50
N ASP A 796 -45.69 34.82 -14.14
CA ASP A 796 -46.13 34.89 -12.75
C ASP A 796 -46.06 33.53 -12.05
N ASP A 797 -46.40 32.44 -12.76
CA ASP A 797 -46.24 31.07 -12.24
C ASP A 797 -44.78 30.78 -11.87
N PHE A 798 -43.84 31.10 -12.77
CA PHE A 798 -42.42 30.92 -12.51
C PHE A 798 -41.94 31.78 -11.35
N ARG A 799 -42.36 33.05 -11.27
CA ARG A 799 -41.99 33.94 -10.18
C ARG A 799 -42.43 33.40 -8.81
N LYS A 800 -43.68 32.92 -8.71
CA LYS A 800 -44.23 32.32 -7.48
C LYS A 800 -43.46 31.08 -7.09
N LEU A 801 -43.27 30.15 -8.03
CA LEU A 801 -42.54 28.90 -7.81
C LEU A 801 -41.11 29.16 -7.34
N LYS A 802 -40.40 30.11 -7.98
CA LYS A 802 -39.02 30.45 -7.61
C LYS A 802 -38.95 31.03 -6.19
N ALA A 803 -39.89 31.93 -5.84
CA ALA A 803 -39.97 32.50 -4.50
C ALA A 803 -40.26 31.44 -3.42
N GLU A 804 -41.12 30.46 -3.72
CA GLU A 804 -41.39 29.33 -2.83
C GLU A 804 -40.15 28.46 -2.62
N VAL A 805 -39.43 28.14 -3.70
CA VAL A 805 -38.18 27.35 -3.64
C VAL A 805 -37.11 28.08 -2.83
N GLU A 806 -36.92 29.39 -3.00
CA GLU A 806 -35.96 30.15 -2.17
C GLU A 806 -36.27 30.02 -0.68
N LYS A 807 -37.54 30.18 -0.31
CA LYS A 807 -37.97 30.06 1.09
C LYS A 807 -37.76 28.65 1.63
N GLU A 808 -38.00 27.63 0.81
CA GLU A 808 -37.79 26.23 1.18
C GLU A 808 -36.31 25.92 1.39
N VAL A 809 -35.43 26.34 0.48
CA VAL A 809 -33.98 26.12 0.61
C VAL A 809 -33.42 26.86 1.83
N GLU A 810 -33.90 28.07 2.14
CA GLU A 810 -33.50 28.77 3.37
C GLU A 810 -33.90 27.98 4.62
N ALA A 811 -35.12 27.43 4.66
CA ALA A 811 -35.57 26.59 5.77
C ALA A 811 -34.77 25.27 5.89
N VAL A 812 -34.24 24.76 4.77
CA VAL A 812 -33.35 23.59 4.76
C VAL A 812 -31.99 23.90 5.40
N ILE A 813 -31.42 25.08 5.10
CA ILE A 813 -30.16 25.54 5.72
C ILE A 813 -30.36 25.80 7.21
N GLU A 814 -31.46 26.48 7.58
CA GLU A 814 -31.79 26.75 8.99
C GLU A 814 -31.94 25.45 9.78
N TYR A 815 -32.59 24.44 9.21
CA TYR A 815 -32.70 23.12 9.83
C TYR A 815 -31.33 22.46 10.06
N ALA A 816 -30.43 22.50 9.06
CA ALA A 816 -29.09 21.94 9.19
C ALA A 816 -28.26 22.69 10.24
N ASP A 817 -28.41 24.01 10.36
CA ASP A 817 -27.77 24.82 11.41
C ASP A 817 -28.26 24.48 12.82
N GLN A 818 -29.56 24.23 12.96
CA GLN A 818 -30.19 23.87 14.23
C GLN A 818 -29.97 22.39 14.61
N SER A 819 -29.46 21.58 13.68
CA SER A 819 -29.25 20.16 13.90
C SER A 819 -28.04 19.89 14.80
N PRO A 820 -28.15 18.90 15.72
CA PRO A 820 -27.08 18.60 16.66
C PRO A 820 -25.85 18.05 15.94
N ASN A 821 -24.67 18.31 16.52
CA ASN A 821 -23.46 17.60 16.13
C ASN A 821 -23.54 16.14 16.57
N PRO A 822 -22.89 15.21 15.84
CA PRO A 822 -22.67 13.86 16.32
C PRO A 822 -22.02 13.82 17.70
N ASP A 823 -22.46 12.90 18.56
CA ASP A 823 -21.80 12.66 19.85
C ASP A 823 -20.41 12.02 19.58
N LEU A 824 -19.36 12.59 20.17
CA LEU A 824 -17.99 12.08 20.07
C LEU A 824 -17.86 10.65 20.58
N LYS A 825 -18.73 10.20 21.50
CA LYS A 825 -18.78 8.81 21.95
C LYS A 825 -19.20 7.84 20.85
N GLU A 826 -19.92 8.33 19.85
CA GLU A 826 -20.40 7.55 18.72
C GLU A 826 -19.48 7.66 17.49
N LEU A 827 -18.21 8.04 17.70
CA LEU A 827 -17.23 8.23 16.62
C LEU A 827 -17.02 6.97 15.77
N HIS A 828 -17.07 5.79 16.41
CA HIS A 828 -16.87 4.50 15.74
C HIS A 828 -18.18 3.84 15.29
N LYS A 829 -19.31 4.31 15.82
CA LYS A 829 -20.65 3.81 15.52
C LYS A 829 -21.01 4.17 14.08
N TYR A 830 -21.53 3.21 13.32
CA TYR A 830 -21.85 3.34 11.89
C TYR A 830 -20.65 3.49 10.93
N VAL A 831 -19.41 3.54 11.44
CA VAL A 831 -18.18 3.61 10.63
C VAL A 831 -17.56 2.21 10.43
N TYR A 832 -17.65 1.35 11.45
CA TYR A 832 -17.15 -0.02 11.42
C TYR A 832 -18.28 -1.02 11.62
N ALA A 833 -18.22 -2.18 10.96
CA ALA A 833 -19.19 -3.26 11.16
C ALA A 833 -18.77 -4.20 12.31
N GLY A 834 -19.74 -4.73 13.06
CA GLY A 834 -19.54 -5.83 14.01
C GLY A 834 -18.92 -5.41 15.35
N GLU A 835 -17.97 -6.20 15.86
CA GLU A 835 -17.38 -6.06 17.21
C GLU A 835 -16.69 -4.71 17.48
N TRP A 836 -16.45 -3.89 16.46
CA TRP A 836 -15.89 -2.55 16.60
C TRP A 836 -16.91 -1.51 17.08
N GLU A 837 -18.22 -1.71 16.86
CA GLU A 837 -19.25 -0.83 17.43
C GLU A 837 -19.37 -1.01 18.95
N ALA A 838 -19.02 -2.19 19.47
CA ALA A 838 -19.09 -2.53 20.89
C ALA A 838 -17.90 -2.02 21.73
N ARG A 839 -16.89 -1.38 21.11
CA ARG A 839 -15.69 -0.86 21.78
C ARG A 839 -15.78 0.64 22.14
N GLY A 840 -16.87 1.31 21.76
CA GLY A 840 -17.13 2.74 22.02
C GLY A 840 -17.73 3.03 23.38
#